data_AF-A0A8S3SXB7-F1
#
_entry.id   AF-A0A8S3SXB7-F1
#
_cell.length_a   1.000
_cell.length_b   1.000
_cell.length_c   1.000
_cell.angle_alpha   90.00
_cell.angle_beta   90.00
_cell.angle_gamma   90.00
#
_symmetry.space_group_name_H-M   'P 1'
#
loop_
_entity.id
_entity.type
_entity.pdbx_description
1 polymer ?
#
loop_
_entity_poly.entity_id
_entity_poly.type
_entity_poly.pdbx_seq_one_letter_code
_entity_poly.pdbx_strand_id
1 'polypeptide(L)'
;MKQGIAKGDLQLTKTYGSVVGIYQGHLPVLLVSDPEMLKEIFIKDFSNFTNRPIPFKMAKENASGVAAAYDNHWKFLRSTISPTFSSGKLKLMVPKIQKCCTDLVENIQQHSDQGEPVDMKEVCGAYTMDVIASTAFGIDVNSKKNPNNAFVKHAKQAALGQIFKPQLLIIMIFPFVKNWFTVLFADKEVGEFFKSVVESASELRKKGQEVYNDFLQLMLTARRDENQSEYFTTGDLKEFKNRGLNDMELIENAVTFFIAGYDTTANTLSFACYCLATNKDVQDKCIEEIDNILHGESPQIEDLSKLEYLDRFFNEVLRLHGAALRFSREGKQDITVKGVYIPKDIDVSVPIYALHRNPLYWPDPEKFDPDRFTKENKAKRPEYAFVPFGIGPRICIGMRLALLEAKMALVFMLQSFSFSPCDKTEIPVEIELGAVIRAKNGIPLKVNKRQPRSVIVQMDVLGFIDLPGWVLTIIIILITLYLYSLWYHSLWRRLGIPGPRPIPFLGILPRYKQGLAKTDLELVNTYGSVVGIYHGHLPVLLVSDPEMVKEIFIKEFSNYTNRPVPFKMDEHSAFSVGTAKDNHWKFLRSTISPTFSSGKLKLMVPKIQRCCTNLVENIKQQSKQGEQVDMKGVCETFTMDVIASTAFGIDVNSQNEPNNQFLCQIRLSDVPDFETFVHDTLHEEGSCRFFQIGCRVCNWTKEKGQEVCTIF
;
A
#
# COMPACT_ATOMS: atom_id res chain seq x y z
N MET A 1 -33.76 -22.81 12.88
CA MET A 1 -33.24 -21.49 13.30
C MET A 1 -32.93 -21.35 14.79
N LYS A 2 -33.55 -22.10 15.73
CA LYS A 2 -33.24 -21.99 17.18
C LYS A 2 -31.75 -22.18 17.57
N GLN A 3 -30.97 -22.90 16.75
CA GLN A 3 -29.54 -23.12 16.97
C GLN A 3 -28.62 -22.13 16.22
N GLY A 4 -29.16 -21.16 15.49
CA GLY A 4 -28.41 -20.24 14.63
C GLY A 4 -28.07 -20.80 13.24
N ILE A 5 -27.80 -19.92 12.27
CA ILE A 5 -27.53 -20.30 10.86
C ILE A 5 -26.28 -21.19 10.77
N ALA A 6 -25.21 -20.85 11.49
CA ALA A 6 -23.92 -21.53 11.35
C ALA A 6 -23.93 -22.99 11.84
N LYS A 7 -24.60 -23.28 12.97
CA LYS A 7 -24.77 -24.66 13.47
C LYS A 7 -25.69 -25.48 12.56
N GLY A 8 -26.73 -24.86 12.00
CA GLY A 8 -27.57 -25.47 10.96
C GLY A 8 -26.75 -25.87 9.73
N ASP A 9 -25.93 -24.93 9.24
CA ASP A 9 -24.75 -25.09 8.38
C ASP A 9 -24.06 -26.42 8.52
N LEU A 10 -23.39 -26.49 9.66
CA LEU A 10 -22.52 -27.59 9.97
C LEU A 10 -23.27 -28.92 10.05
N GLN A 11 -24.50 -28.93 10.57
CA GLN A 11 -25.32 -30.14 10.63
C GLN A 11 -25.77 -30.61 9.24
N LEU A 12 -26.22 -29.68 8.39
CA LEU A 12 -26.67 -29.99 7.02
C LEU A 12 -25.53 -30.55 6.17
N THR A 13 -24.36 -29.90 6.19
CA THR A 13 -23.19 -30.38 5.42
C THR A 13 -22.66 -31.71 5.94
N LYS A 14 -22.77 -31.98 7.25
CA LYS A 14 -22.42 -33.29 7.84
C LYS A 14 -23.39 -34.40 7.43
N THR A 15 -24.68 -34.08 7.30
CA THR A 15 -25.73 -35.07 7.04
C THR A 15 -25.85 -35.40 5.55
N TYR A 16 -25.80 -34.37 4.70
CA TYR A 16 -26.10 -34.50 3.26
C TYR A 16 -24.87 -34.33 2.36
N GLY A 17 -23.70 -34.04 2.93
CA GLY A 17 -22.45 -33.88 2.19
C GLY A 17 -22.15 -32.43 1.79
N SER A 18 -21.23 -32.27 0.84
CA SER A 18 -20.66 -30.95 0.50
C SER A 18 -21.55 -30.06 -0.37
N VAL A 19 -22.62 -30.61 -0.97
CA VAL A 19 -23.59 -29.90 -1.82
C VAL A 19 -24.99 -30.20 -1.31
N VAL A 20 -25.70 -29.17 -0.82
CA VAL A 20 -27.00 -29.34 -0.15
C VAL A 20 -28.00 -28.31 -0.65
N GLY A 21 -29.14 -28.76 -1.18
CA GLY A 21 -30.26 -27.88 -1.51
C GLY A 21 -31.08 -27.56 -0.26
N ILE A 22 -31.36 -26.27 -0.04
CA ILE A 22 -32.21 -25.79 1.05
C ILE A 22 -33.23 -24.77 0.55
N TYR A 23 -34.27 -24.52 1.34
CA TYR A 23 -35.18 -23.40 1.14
C TYR A 23 -35.02 -22.38 2.26
N GLN A 24 -34.74 -21.13 1.91
CA GLN A 24 -34.75 -20.01 2.84
C GLN A 24 -36.03 -19.19 2.61
N GLY A 25 -37.07 -19.50 3.40
CA GLY A 25 -38.43 -19.08 3.08
C GLY A 25 -38.89 -19.78 1.80
N HIS A 26 -39.26 -19.01 0.78
CA HIS A 26 -39.64 -19.53 -0.54
C HIS A 26 -38.46 -19.61 -1.53
N LEU A 27 -37.28 -19.10 -1.18
CA LEU A 27 -36.14 -19.04 -2.07
C LEU A 27 -35.33 -20.34 -2.01
N PRO A 28 -35.16 -21.06 -3.14
CA PRO A 28 -34.23 -22.18 -3.21
C PRO A 28 -32.78 -21.67 -3.18
N VAL A 29 -31.95 -22.28 -2.34
CA VAL A 29 -30.54 -21.97 -2.19
C VAL A 29 -29.72 -23.25 -2.22
N LEU A 30 -28.66 -23.27 -3.02
CA LEU A 30 -27.69 -24.36 -3.04
C LEU A 30 -26.52 -24.02 -2.12
N LEU A 31 -26.38 -24.76 -1.01
CA LEU A 31 -25.19 -24.70 -0.17
C LEU A 31 -24.06 -25.50 -0.84
N VAL A 32 -22.91 -24.88 -1.05
CA VAL A 32 -21.73 -25.52 -1.65
C VAL A 32 -20.52 -25.34 -0.73
N SER A 33 -19.90 -26.46 -0.35
CA SER A 33 -18.70 -26.52 0.49
C SER A 33 -17.60 -27.43 -0.10
N ASP A 34 -17.71 -27.82 -1.37
CA ASP A 34 -16.66 -28.49 -2.14
C ASP A 34 -15.69 -27.46 -2.75
N PRO A 35 -14.41 -27.39 -2.35
CA PRO A 35 -13.46 -26.36 -2.78
C PRO A 35 -13.29 -26.25 -4.29
N GLU A 36 -13.34 -27.37 -5.02
CA GLU A 36 -13.22 -27.35 -6.49
C GLU A 36 -14.48 -26.77 -7.14
N MET A 37 -15.67 -27.13 -6.67
CA MET A 37 -16.91 -26.49 -7.12
C MET A 37 -16.93 -24.98 -6.80
N LEU A 38 -16.36 -24.57 -5.67
CA LEU A 38 -16.18 -23.15 -5.34
C LEU A 38 -15.28 -22.44 -6.36
N LYS A 39 -14.20 -23.08 -6.81
CA LYS A 39 -13.31 -22.56 -7.86
C LYS A 39 -14.05 -22.35 -9.17
N GLU A 40 -14.81 -23.35 -9.62
CA GLU A 40 -15.59 -23.25 -10.87
C GLU A 40 -16.60 -22.10 -10.77
N ILE A 41 -17.43 -22.07 -9.73
CA ILE A 41 -18.55 -21.11 -9.61
C ILE A 41 -18.07 -19.67 -9.37
N PHE A 42 -17.16 -19.45 -8.41
CA PHE A 42 -16.86 -18.09 -7.94
C PHE A 42 -15.65 -17.45 -8.63
N ILE A 43 -14.86 -18.22 -9.38
CA ILE A 43 -13.65 -17.73 -10.07
C ILE A 43 -13.79 -17.91 -11.57
N LYS A 44 -13.95 -19.15 -12.07
CA LYS A 44 -13.99 -19.43 -13.51
C LYS A 44 -15.27 -18.89 -14.16
N ASP A 45 -16.43 -19.15 -13.55
CA ASP A 45 -17.75 -18.73 -14.04
C ASP A 45 -18.28 -17.48 -13.33
N PHE A 46 -17.39 -16.60 -12.88
CA PHE A 46 -17.79 -15.36 -12.19
C PHE A 46 -18.72 -14.46 -13.05
N SER A 47 -18.64 -14.55 -14.37
CA SER A 47 -19.56 -13.86 -15.30
C SER A 47 -21.02 -14.27 -15.07
N ASN A 48 -21.27 -15.54 -14.75
CA ASN A 48 -22.58 -16.08 -14.40
C ASN A 48 -22.96 -15.72 -12.94
N PHE A 49 -22.00 -15.77 -12.02
CA PHE A 49 -22.22 -15.55 -10.57
C PHE A 49 -21.70 -14.20 -10.06
N THR A 50 -22.03 -13.11 -10.77
CA THR A 50 -21.46 -11.77 -10.48
C THR A 50 -22.08 -11.11 -9.25
N ASN A 51 -23.37 -11.36 -8.98
CA ASN A 51 -24.19 -10.55 -8.08
C ASN A 51 -24.46 -11.28 -6.77
N ARG A 52 -24.61 -10.54 -5.67
CA ARG A 52 -25.05 -11.10 -4.39
C ARG A 52 -26.57 -11.12 -4.36
N PRO A 53 -27.20 -12.19 -3.85
CA PRO A 53 -28.63 -12.16 -3.61
C PRO A 53 -28.94 -11.15 -2.53
N ILE A 54 -29.80 -10.18 -2.85
CA ILE A 54 -30.32 -9.25 -1.86
C ILE A 54 -31.68 -9.78 -1.40
N PRO A 55 -31.90 -9.91 -0.08
CA PRO A 55 -33.23 -10.17 0.44
C PRO A 55 -34.18 -9.09 -0.08
N PHE A 56 -35.17 -9.50 -0.86
CA PHE A 56 -36.16 -8.65 -1.52
C PHE A 56 -35.55 -7.79 -2.64
N LYS A 57 -35.85 -8.17 -3.89
CA LYS A 57 -35.50 -7.50 -5.16
C LYS A 57 -35.87 -5.98 -5.25
N MET A 58 -36.32 -5.33 -4.19
CA MET A 58 -36.60 -3.88 -4.13
C MET A 58 -35.36 -2.99 -4.13
N ALA A 59 -34.21 -3.46 -3.63
CA ALA A 59 -32.97 -2.68 -3.67
C ALA A 59 -32.24 -2.77 -5.02
N LYS A 60 -32.68 -3.65 -5.94
CA LYS A 60 -31.98 -3.95 -7.20
C LYS A 60 -31.89 -2.72 -8.11
N GLU A 61 -32.87 -1.82 -8.03
CA GLU A 61 -32.97 -0.65 -8.90
C GLU A 61 -32.23 0.59 -8.35
N ASN A 62 -31.85 0.62 -7.05
CA ASN A 62 -31.26 1.80 -6.41
C ASN A 62 -30.03 1.54 -5.51
N ALA A 63 -29.48 0.32 -5.46
CA ALA A 63 -28.33 0.00 -4.61
C ALA A 63 -27.04 0.70 -5.10
N SER A 64 -26.55 1.69 -4.37
CA SER A 64 -25.39 2.52 -4.71
C SER A 64 -24.12 2.17 -3.93
N GLY A 65 -24.22 1.33 -2.89
CA GLY A 65 -23.08 0.77 -2.16
C GLY A 65 -22.40 -0.41 -2.86
N VAL A 66 -21.07 -0.47 -2.85
CA VAL A 66 -20.25 -1.52 -3.52
C VAL A 66 -20.58 -2.94 -3.04
N ALA A 67 -21.12 -3.10 -1.84
CA ALA A 67 -21.53 -4.40 -1.31
C ALA A 67 -22.81 -4.93 -1.98
N ALA A 68 -23.71 -4.04 -2.41
CA ALA A 68 -25.05 -4.35 -2.92
C ALA A 68 -25.22 -4.09 -4.42
N ALA A 69 -24.38 -3.26 -5.03
CA ALA A 69 -24.44 -2.94 -6.46
C ALA A 69 -24.37 -4.19 -7.36
N TYR A 70 -24.91 -4.08 -8.57
CA TYR A 70 -25.03 -5.16 -9.55
C TYR A 70 -24.13 -4.93 -10.78
N ASP A 71 -23.71 -6.02 -11.40
CA ASP A 71 -23.16 -6.04 -12.75
C ASP A 71 -22.10 -4.96 -13.03
N ASN A 72 -22.32 -4.12 -14.05
CA ASN A 72 -21.38 -3.08 -14.44
C ASN A 72 -21.27 -1.95 -13.41
N HIS A 73 -22.35 -1.67 -12.67
CA HIS A 73 -22.33 -0.69 -11.60
C HIS A 73 -21.41 -1.15 -10.45
N TRP A 74 -21.50 -2.42 -10.07
CA TRP A 74 -20.54 -3.01 -9.13
C TRP A 74 -19.11 -3.00 -9.67
N LYS A 75 -18.89 -3.38 -10.93
CA LYS A 75 -17.55 -3.34 -11.55
C LYS A 75 -16.96 -1.93 -11.50
N PHE A 76 -17.78 -0.92 -11.81
CA PHE A 76 -17.41 0.48 -11.69
C PHE A 76 -17.01 0.82 -10.25
N LEU A 77 -17.93 0.72 -9.28
CA LEU A 77 -17.68 1.04 -7.88
C LEU A 77 -16.45 0.30 -7.33
N ARG A 78 -16.34 -1.00 -7.62
CA ARG A 78 -15.20 -1.82 -7.19
C ARG A 78 -13.89 -1.32 -7.79
N SER A 79 -13.86 -1.00 -9.09
CA SER A 79 -12.66 -0.50 -9.76
C SER A 79 -12.25 0.90 -9.28
N THR A 80 -13.23 1.73 -8.95
CA THR A 80 -13.02 3.11 -8.46
C THR A 80 -12.51 3.13 -7.02
N ILE A 81 -13.00 2.24 -6.16
CA ILE A 81 -12.70 2.26 -4.72
C ILE A 81 -11.50 1.38 -4.33
N SER A 82 -11.20 0.31 -5.08
CA SER A 82 -10.09 -0.61 -4.75
C SER A 82 -8.70 0.07 -4.59
N PRO A 83 -8.34 1.11 -5.37
CA PRO A 83 -7.06 1.81 -5.21
C PRO A 83 -6.81 2.40 -3.81
N THR A 84 -7.88 2.68 -3.05
CA THR A 84 -7.79 3.17 -1.67
C THR A 84 -7.12 2.19 -0.72
N PHE A 85 -7.18 0.89 -1.00
CA PHE A 85 -6.57 -0.17 -0.20
C PHE A 85 -5.25 -0.68 -0.81
N SER A 86 -4.61 0.12 -1.67
CA SER A 86 -3.28 -0.17 -2.20
C SER A 86 -2.21 -0.07 -1.10
N SER A 87 -1.07 -0.73 -1.31
CA SER A 87 0.03 -0.74 -0.32
C SER A 87 0.50 0.67 0.03
N GLY A 88 0.60 1.56 -0.97
CA GLY A 88 1.02 2.95 -0.78
C GLY A 88 0.03 3.75 0.06
N LYS A 89 -1.29 3.59 -0.18
CA LYS A 89 -2.32 4.30 0.57
C LYS A 89 -2.48 3.77 2.00
N LEU A 90 -2.37 2.46 2.20
CA LEU A 90 -2.36 1.88 3.55
C LEU A 90 -1.19 2.39 4.40
N LYS A 91 0.01 2.57 3.80
CA LYS A 91 1.16 3.17 4.49
C LYS A 91 0.87 4.58 5.04
N LEU A 92 0.09 5.38 4.33
CA LEU A 92 -0.30 6.72 4.79
C LEU A 92 -1.24 6.69 6.00
N MET A 93 -1.96 5.58 6.20
CA MET A 93 -2.88 5.39 7.33
C MET A 93 -2.17 4.87 8.59
N VAL A 94 -0.97 4.29 8.47
CA VAL A 94 -0.22 3.66 9.58
C VAL A 94 -0.05 4.58 10.80
N PRO A 95 0.34 5.86 10.67
CA PRO A 95 0.50 6.72 11.84
C PRO A 95 -0.80 6.90 12.64
N LYS A 96 -1.95 6.97 11.96
CA LYS A 96 -3.26 7.05 12.61
C LYS A 96 -3.61 5.74 13.32
N ILE A 97 -3.34 4.60 12.68
CA ILE A 97 -3.55 3.27 13.28
C ILE A 97 -2.66 3.09 14.52
N GLN A 98 -1.38 3.48 14.45
CA GLN A 98 -0.45 3.42 15.59
C GLN A 98 -0.94 4.28 16.75
N LYS A 99 -1.41 5.52 16.48
CA LYS A 99 -2.03 6.36 17.52
C LYS A 99 -3.20 5.63 18.18
N CYS A 100 -4.12 5.06 17.40
CA CYS A 100 -5.24 4.28 17.94
C CYS A 100 -4.78 3.05 18.74
N CYS A 101 -3.67 2.40 18.35
CA CYS A 101 -3.10 1.27 19.09
C CYS A 101 -2.54 1.72 20.45
N THR A 102 -1.86 2.87 20.51
CA THR A 102 -1.42 3.47 21.78
C THR A 102 -2.62 3.81 22.67
N ASP A 103 -3.67 4.40 22.08
CA ASP A 103 -4.91 4.71 22.79
C ASP A 103 -5.62 3.46 23.32
N LEU A 104 -5.56 2.35 22.57
CA LEU A 104 -6.06 1.03 22.96
C LEU A 104 -5.30 0.49 24.17
N VAL A 105 -3.96 0.52 24.14
CA VAL A 105 -3.12 0.07 25.26
C VAL A 105 -3.41 0.88 26.52
N GLU A 106 -3.51 2.21 26.40
CA GLU A 106 -3.88 3.08 27.52
C GLU A 106 -5.27 2.74 28.07
N ASN A 107 -6.24 2.47 27.18
CA ASN A 107 -7.61 2.13 27.60
C ASN A 107 -7.66 0.79 28.36
N ILE A 108 -6.99 -0.24 27.84
CA ILE A 108 -6.83 -1.53 28.54
C ILE A 108 -6.15 -1.31 29.89
N GLN A 109 -5.13 -0.45 29.92
CA GLN A 109 -4.37 -0.19 31.12
C GLN A 109 -5.23 0.41 32.25
N GLN A 110 -6.05 1.41 31.91
CA GLN A 110 -6.94 2.07 32.85
C GLN A 110 -7.96 1.12 33.46
N HIS A 111 -8.54 0.21 32.67
CA HIS A 111 -9.46 -0.81 33.17
C HIS A 111 -8.73 -1.84 34.05
N SER A 112 -7.54 -2.28 33.62
CA SER A 112 -6.74 -3.24 34.37
C SER A 112 -6.28 -2.70 35.73
N ASP A 113 -5.97 -1.40 35.83
CA ASP A 113 -5.51 -0.76 37.08
C ASP A 113 -6.62 -0.65 38.13
N GLN A 114 -7.89 -0.69 37.71
CA GLN A 114 -9.05 -0.75 38.61
C GLN A 114 -9.26 -2.16 39.19
N GLY A 115 -8.50 -3.16 38.73
CA GLY A 115 -8.60 -4.55 39.21
C GLY A 115 -9.80 -5.33 38.67
N GLU A 116 -10.57 -4.74 37.76
CA GLU A 116 -11.75 -5.38 37.17
C GLU A 116 -11.39 -6.17 35.89
N PRO A 117 -12.11 -7.27 35.58
CA PRO A 117 -12.00 -7.92 34.28
C PRO A 117 -12.32 -6.95 33.14
N VAL A 118 -11.47 -6.95 32.11
CA VAL A 118 -11.62 -6.09 30.94
C VAL A 118 -12.47 -6.80 29.90
N ASP A 119 -13.60 -6.22 29.49
CA ASP A 119 -14.36 -6.74 28.34
C ASP A 119 -13.67 -6.37 27.03
N MET A 120 -13.04 -7.36 26.41
CA MET A 120 -12.30 -7.16 25.17
C MET A 120 -13.21 -6.76 24.00
N LYS A 121 -14.51 -7.10 24.02
CA LYS A 121 -15.42 -6.66 22.95
C LYS A 121 -15.67 -5.16 23.03
N GLU A 122 -15.80 -4.61 24.23
CA GLU A 122 -15.99 -3.17 24.44
C GLU A 122 -14.74 -2.40 24.00
N VAL A 123 -13.58 -2.81 24.51
CA VAL A 123 -12.31 -2.11 24.27
C VAL A 123 -11.84 -2.22 22.82
N CYS A 124 -11.92 -3.41 22.20
CA CYS A 124 -11.63 -3.56 20.77
C CYS A 124 -12.70 -2.86 19.89
N GLY A 125 -13.94 -2.75 20.37
CA GLY A 125 -14.98 -1.95 19.74
C GLY A 125 -14.58 -0.48 19.65
N ALA A 126 -14.20 0.14 20.77
CA ALA A 126 -13.73 1.53 20.79
C ALA A 126 -12.53 1.73 19.85
N TYR A 127 -11.52 0.86 19.91
CA TYR A 127 -10.36 0.93 19.02
C TYR A 127 -10.74 0.93 17.53
N THR A 128 -11.52 -0.04 17.08
CA THR A 128 -11.89 -0.17 15.66
C THR A 128 -12.77 0.98 15.17
N MET A 129 -13.60 1.53 16.06
CA MET A 129 -14.37 2.74 15.81
C MET A 129 -13.47 3.94 15.52
N ASP A 130 -12.45 4.16 16.36
CA ASP A 130 -11.51 5.26 16.19
C ASP A 130 -10.60 5.05 14.96
N VAL A 131 -10.23 3.81 14.65
CA VAL A 131 -9.47 3.50 13.42
C VAL A 131 -10.30 3.83 12.19
N ILE A 132 -11.54 3.35 12.06
CA ILE A 132 -12.34 3.63 10.87
C ILE A 132 -12.71 5.11 10.77
N ALA A 133 -13.02 5.79 11.88
CA ALA A 133 -13.30 7.23 11.88
C ALA A 133 -12.09 8.05 11.40
N SER A 134 -10.91 7.74 11.92
CA SER A 134 -9.69 8.50 11.62
C SER A 134 -9.13 8.19 10.23
N THR A 135 -9.11 6.92 9.82
CA THR A 135 -8.51 6.49 8.54
C THR A 135 -9.46 6.63 7.35
N ALA A 136 -10.76 6.47 7.56
CA ALA A 136 -11.72 6.59 6.46
C ALA A 136 -12.29 8.01 6.32
N PHE A 137 -12.53 8.70 7.44
CA PHE A 137 -13.21 10.00 7.44
C PHE A 137 -12.34 11.17 7.89
N GLY A 138 -11.13 10.90 8.41
CA GLY A 138 -10.28 11.94 8.97
C GLY A 138 -10.81 12.54 10.28
N ILE A 139 -11.76 11.86 10.95
CA ILE A 139 -12.43 12.36 12.15
C ILE A 139 -11.80 11.70 13.39
N ASP A 140 -11.42 12.50 14.37
CA ASP A 140 -11.03 12.00 15.70
C ASP A 140 -12.26 11.98 16.62
N VAL A 141 -12.78 10.78 16.87
CA VAL A 141 -14.00 10.57 17.69
C VAL A 141 -13.65 10.44 19.16
N ASN A 142 -12.47 9.91 19.48
CA ASN A 142 -12.03 9.50 20.81
C ASN A 142 -13.10 8.68 21.54
N SER A 143 -13.53 7.60 20.88
CA SER A 143 -14.68 6.79 21.29
C SER A 143 -14.54 6.19 22.69
N LYS A 144 -13.30 5.99 23.17
CA LYS A 144 -13.01 5.56 24.55
C LYS A 144 -13.51 6.57 25.60
N LYS A 145 -13.31 7.87 25.38
CA LYS A 145 -13.72 8.94 26.32
C LYS A 145 -15.18 9.35 26.12
N ASN A 146 -15.70 9.14 24.92
CA ASN A 146 -17.05 9.55 24.53
C ASN A 146 -17.88 8.36 24.01
N PRO A 147 -18.20 7.35 24.84
CA PRO A 147 -18.94 6.15 24.41
C PRO A 147 -20.36 6.46 23.90
N ASN A 148 -20.92 7.61 24.31
CA ASN A 148 -22.23 8.13 23.88
C ASN A 148 -22.13 9.11 22.69
N ASN A 149 -20.96 9.24 22.05
CA ASN A 149 -20.83 10.05 20.84
C ASN A 149 -21.87 9.60 19.80
N ALA A 150 -22.55 10.56 19.16
CA ALA A 150 -23.58 10.29 18.15
C ALA A 150 -23.09 9.30 17.08
N PHE A 151 -21.82 9.41 16.68
CA PHE A 151 -21.16 8.52 15.73
C PHE A 151 -21.14 7.06 16.24
N VAL A 152 -20.78 6.84 17.50
CA VAL A 152 -20.76 5.50 18.13
C VAL A 152 -22.17 4.93 18.31
N LYS A 153 -23.13 5.77 18.70
CA LYS A 153 -24.52 5.37 18.93
C LYS A 153 -25.20 4.91 17.64
N HIS A 154 -25.18 5.74 16.60
CA HIS A 154 -25.80 5.41 15.30
C HIS A 154 -25.09 4.22 14.62
N ALA A 155 -23.79 4.06 14.85
CA ALA A 155 -23.04 2.90 14.41
C ALA A 155 -23.51 1.58 14.99
N LYS A 156 -23.65 1.53 16.33
CA LYS A 156 -24.14 0.34 17.03
C LYS A 156 -25.57 0.01 16.59
N GLN A 157 -26.42 1.02 16.43
CA GLN A 157 -27.79 0.87 15.92
C GLN A 157 -27.83 0.26 14.51
N ALA A 158 -26.98 0.75 13.59
CA ALA A 158 -26.87 0.22 12.23
C ALA A 158 -26.39 -1.25 12.20
N ALA A 159 -25.44 -1.61 13.07
CA ALA A 159 -24.86 -2.96 13.13
C ALA A 159 -25.75 -3.99 13.84
N LEU A 160 -26.63 -3.58 14.75
CA LEU A 160 -27.49 -4.47 15.55
C LEU A 160 -28.90 -4.64 14.97
N GLY A 161 -29.39 -3.70 14.17
CA GLY A 161 -30.83 -3.53 13.93
C GLY A 161 -31.56 -4.43 12.92
N GLN A 162 -30.93 -5.43 12.28
CA GLN A 162 -31.40 -5.88 10.95
C GLN A 162 -31.85 -7.34 10.76
N ILE A 163 -31.61 -8.32 11.65
CA ILE A 163 -31.84 -9.75 11.27
C ILE A 163 -32.96 -10.49 12.02
N PHE A 164 -33.30 -10.10 13.25
CA PHE A 164 -34.31 -10.81 14.05
C PHE A 164 -35.59 -10.01 14.33
N LYS A 165 -35.86 -9.00 13.51
CA LYS A 165 -37.16 -8.31 13.52
C LYS A 165 -38.23 -9.27 12.98
N PRO A 166 -39.31 -9.60 13.71
CA PRO A 166 -40.38 -10.50 13.23
C PRO A 166 -40.98 -10.07 11.88
N GLN A 167 -40.86 -8.79 11.55
CA GLN A 167 -41.19 -8.20 10.26
C GLN A 167 -40.40 -8.80 9.10
N LEU A 168 -39.12 -9.11 9.27
CA LEU A 168 -38.29 -9.71 8.21
C LEU A 168 -38.73 -11.14 7.89
N LEU A 169 -39.22 -11.88 8.90
CA LEU A 169 -39.85 -13.19 8.71
C LEU A 169 -41.15 -13.07 7.88
N ILE A 170 -41.96 -12.03 8.12
CA ILE A 170 -43.19 -11.79 7.35
C ILE A 170 -42.85 -11.53 5.88
N ILE A 171 -41.86 -10.70 5.58
CA ILE A 171 -41.48 -10.45 4.18
C ILE A 171 -40.85 -11.71 3.54
N MET A 172 -40.05 -12.50 4.29
CA MET A 172 -39.47 -13.75 3.78
C MET A 172 -40.52 -14.81 3.42
N ILE A 173 -41.62 -14.87 4.18
CA ILE A 173 -42.73 -15.80 3.96
C ILE A 173 -43.70 -15.25 2.89
N PHE A 174 -43.96 -13.94 2.90
CA PHE A 174 -44.93 -13.26 2.03
C PHE A 174 -44.25 -12.17 1.17
N PRO A 175 -43.54 -12.53 0.08
CA PRO A 175 -42.80 -11.56 -0.73
C PRO A 175 -43.66 -10.49 -1.39
N PHE A 176 -44.97 -10.71 -1.54
CA PHE A 176 -45.92 -9.76 -2.14
C PHE A 176 -46.24 -8.56 -1.21
N VAL A 177 -46.05 -8.68 0.11
CA VAL A 177 -46.26 -7.55 1.03
C VAL A 177 -45.05 -6.60 1.07
N LYS A 178 -43.96 -6.91 0.36
CA LYS A 178 -42.69 -6.16 0.46
C LYS A 178 -42.88 -4.67 0.22
N ASN A 179 -43.69 -4.27 -0.77
CA ASN A 179 -43.84 -2.87 -1.17
C ASN A 179 -44.55 -2.01 -0.11
N TRP A 180 -45.36 -2.65 0.74
CA TRP A 180 -46.11 -1.96 1.80
C TRP A 180 -45.25 -1.81 3.05
N PHE A 181 -44.32 -2.74 3.29
CA PHE A 181 -43.50 -2.76 4.51
C PHE A 181 -42.13 -2.06 4.34
N THR A 182 -41.52 -1.99 3.15
CA THR A 182 -40.19 -1.35 2.99
C THR A 182 -40.15 0.14 3.29
N VAL A 183 -41.21 0.90 2.98
CA VAL A 183 -41.27 2.36 3.23
C VAL A 183 -41.47 2.68 4.72
N LEU A 184 -42.14 1.79 5.47
CA LEU A 184 -42.51 2.00 6.86
C LEU A 184 -41.36 1.80 7.86
N PHE A 185 -40.24 1.18 7.47
CA PHE A 185 -39.22 0.71 8.43
C PHE A 185 -37.76 1.02 8.06
N ALA A 186 -37.51 1.89 7.07
CA ALA A 186 -36.17 2.44 6.84
C ALA A 186 -35.76 3.32 8.03
N ASP A 187 -34.62 3.00 8.66
CA ASP A 187 -34.08 3.80 9.76
C ASP A 187 -33.47 5.10 9.21
N LYS A 188 -34.35 6.07 8.94
CA LYS A 188 -34.00 7.36 8.34
C LYS A 188 -32.94 8.09 9.16
N GLU A 189 -32.95 7.91 10.48
CA GLU A 189 -32.05 8.57 11.42
C GLU A 189 -30.57 8.20 11.17
N VAL A 190 -30.28 6.92 10.93
CA VAL A 190 -28.92 6.46 10.61
C VAL A 190 -28.46 7.00 9.25
N GLY A 191 -29.33 6.97 8.24
CA GLY A 191 -29.01 7.46 6.90
C GLY A 191 -28.74 8.97 6.87
N GLU A 192 -29.59 9.75 7.55
CA GLU A 192 -29.45 11.21 7.68
C GLU A 192 -28.18 11.58 8.46
N PHE A 193 -27.85 10.84 9.52
CA PHE A 193 -26.61 11.06 10.27
C PHE A 193 -25.37 10.90 9.37
N PHE A 194 -25.21 9.77 8.68
CA PHE A 194 -24.03 9.56 7.83
C PHE A 194 -23.98 10.50 6.64
N LYS A 195 -25.14 10.89 6.09
CA LYS A 195 -25.21 11.97 5.11
C LYS A 195 -24.65 13.27 5.67
N SER A 196 -25.07 13.67 6.87
CA SER A 196 -24.56 14.90 7.51
C SER A 196 -23.06 14.85 7.81
N VAL A 197 -22.52 13.68 8.17
CA VAL A 197 -21.08 13.48 8.40
C VAL A 197 -20.32 13.67 7.10
N VAL A 198 -20.77 13.02 6.02
CA VAL A 198 -20.14 13.12 4.69
C VAL A 198 -20.19 14.56 4.16
N GLU A 199 -21.32 15.24 4.29
CA GLU A 199 -21.50 16.64 3.88
C GLU A 199 -20.57 17.56 4.68
N SER A 200 -20.57 17.44 6.00
CA SER A 200 -19.71 18.26 6.89
C SER A 200 -18.22 18.03 6.60
N ALA A 201 -17.84 16.76 6.44
CA ALA A 201 -16.49 16.36 6.11
C ALA A 201 -16.06 16.87 4.72
N SER A 202 -16.96 16.90 3.75
CA SER A 202 -16.71 17.46 2.41
C SER A 202 -16.56 18.99 2.46
N GLU A 203 -17.39 19.69 3.23
CA GLU A 203 -17.33 21.15 3.37
C GLU A 203 -16.06 21.63 4.10
N LEU A 204 -15.62 20.91 5.14
CA LEU A 204 -14.34 21.20 5.81
C LEU A 204 -13.15 21.08 4.85
N ARG A 205 -13.19 20.09 3.95
CA ARG A 205 -12.14 19.87 2.92
C ARG A 205 -12.12 20.95 1.85
N LYS A 206 -13.27 21.51 1.47
CA LYS A 206 -13.33 22.66 0.52
C LYS A 206 -12.74 23.94 1.12
N LYS A 207 -12.85 24.12 2.44
CA LYS A 207 -12.43 25.34 3.15
C LYS A 207 -10.99 25.27 3.67
N GLY A 208 -10.43 24.08 3.86
CA GLY A 208 -9.11 23.88 4.45
C GLY A 208 -7.95 23.92 3.44
N GLN A 209 -6.76 24.28 3.91
CA GLN A 209 -5.48 24.13 3.20
C GLN A 209 -4.80 22.77 3.46
N GLU A 210 -5.39 21.91 4.28
CA GLU A 210 -4.82 20.61 4.66
C GLU A 210 -5.00 19.54 3.56
N VAL A 211 -3.96 18.74 3.35
CA VAL A 211 -3.98 17.60 2.43
C VAL A 211 -4.48 16.36 3.17
N TYR A 212 -5.69 15.92 2.84
CA TYR A 212 -6.29 14.70 3.40
C TYR A 212 -5.82 13.46 2.61
N ASN A 213 -5.31 12.44 3.31
CA ASN A 213 -4.88 11.17 2.72
C ASN A 213 -5.75 10.00 3.19
N ASP A 214 -7.07 10.20 3.23
CA ASP A 214 -8.05 9.25 3.73
C ASP A 214 -8.99 8.71 2.64
N PHE A 215 -9.85 7.77 3.03
CA PHE A 215 -10.80 7.11 2.13
C PHE A 215 -11.80 8.09 1.51
N LEU A 216 -12.34 9.02 2.31
CA LEU A 216 -13.31 10.01 1.86
C LEU A 216 -12.69 10.94 0.80
N GLN A 217 -11.45 11.39 0.97
CA GLN A 217 -10.77 12.21 -0.02
C GLN A 217 -10.63 11.49 -1.37
N LEU A 218 -10.33 10.18 -1.35
CA LEU A 218 -10.21 9.40 -2.59
C LEU A 218 -11.55 9.21 -3.30
N MET A 219 -12.66 9.05 -2.57
CA MET A 219 -13.99 9.05 -3.18
C MET A 219 -14.38 10.43 -3.73
N LEU A 220 -14.04 11.51 -3.02
CA LEU A 220 -14.27 12.88 -3.47
C LEU A 220 -13.49 13.20 -4.75
N THR A 221 -12.24 12.73 -4.89
CA THR A 221 -11.46 12.87 -6.14
C THR A 221 -12.09 12.09 -7.30
N ALA A 222 -12.83 11.02 -7.03
CA ALA A 222 -13.54 10.23 -8.04
C ALA A 222 -14.94 10.78 -8.37
N ARG A 223 -15.41 11.81 -7.67
CA ARG A 223 -16.64 12.55 -7.97
C ARG A 223 -16.40 13.48 -9.18
N ARG A 224 -17.39 13.60 -10.07
CA ARG A 224 -17.40 14.59 -11.17
C ARG A 224 -18.65 15.48 -11.05
N ASP A 225 -18.58 16.69 -11.62
CA ASP A 225 -19.54 17.79 -11.41
C ASP A 225 -21.03 17.47 -11.69
N GLU A 226 -21.90 18.22 -11.01
CA GLU A 226 -23.37 18.08 -10.95
C GLU A 226 -24.10 18.29 -12.29
N ASN A 227 -23.46 18.91 -13.29
CA ASN A 227 -24.09 19.30 -14.55
C ASN A 227 -24.19 18.18 -15.62
N GLN A 228 -23.90 16.91 -15.28
CA GLN A 228 -23.91 15.78 -16.23
C GLN A 228 -24.65 14.50 -15.78
N SER A 229 -25.40 14.47 -14.68
CA SER A 229 -25.91 13.18 -14.16
C SER A 229 -27.43 13.04 -14.13
N GLU A 230 -27.98 12.31 -15.10
CA GLU A 230 -29.10 11.42 -14.76
C GLU A 230 -28.56 10.33 -13.82
N TYR A 231 -29.26 10.10 -12.71
CA TYR A 231 -28.95 8.99 -11.80
C TYR A 231 -29.42 7.68 -12.45
N PHE A 232 -28.49 6.78 -12.74
CA PHE A 232 -28.79 5.44 -13.22
C PHE A 232 -27.90 4.40 -12.54
N THR A 233 -28.50 3.24 -12.23
CA THR A 233 -27.85 2.04 -11.69
C THR A 233 -27.67 0.95 -12.74
N THR A 234 -28.26 1.15 -13.93
CA THR A 234 -28.16 0.29 -15.11
C THR A 234 -27.50 1.05 -16.25
N GLY A 235 -26.38 0.53 -16.76
CA GLY A 235 -25.64 1.17 -17.84
C GLY A 235 -24.35 0.43 -18.17
N ASP A 236 -23.69 0.88 -19.23
CA ASP A 236 -22.40 0.34 -19.63
C ASP A 236 -21.26 0.88 -18.76
N LEU A 237 -20.20 0.07 -18.61
CA LEU A 237 -19.05 0.45 -17.78
C LEU A 237 -18.40 1.77 -18.25
N LYS A 238 -18.49 2.10 -19.54
CA LYS A 238 -17.98 3.35 -20.11
C LYS A 238 -18.81 4.56 -19.64
N GLU A 239 -20.13 4.40 -19.56
CA GLU A 239 -21.05 5.45 -19.11
C GLU A 239 -20.81 5.78 -17.63
N PHE A 240 -20.68 4.75 -16.79
CA PHE A 240 -20.32 4.94 -15.38
C PHE A 240 -18.96 5.64 -15.20
N LYS A 241 -17.94 5.22 -15.95
CA LYS A 241 -16.61 5.86 -15.90
C LYS A 241 -16.62 7.31 -16.36
N ASN A 242 -17.46 7.65 -17.33
CA ASN A 242 -17.61 9.02 -17.80
C ASN A 242 -18.32 9.90 -16.76
N ARG A 243 -19.38 9.38 -16.12
CA ARG A 243 -20.16 10.06 -15.07
C ARG A 243 -19.36 10.29 -13.79
N GLY A 244 -18.50 9.36 -13.39
CA GLY A 244 -17.84 9.40 -12.07
C GLY A 244 -18.81 9.09 -10.92
N LEU A 245 -18.34 9.17 -9.67
CA LEU A 245 -19.20 8.91 -8.49
C LEU A 245 -20.21 10.05 -8.29
N ASN A 246 -21.44 9.70 -7.93
CA ASN A 246 -22.46 10.64 -7.45
C ASN A 246 -22.54 10.67 -5.91
N ASP A 247 -23.31 11.62 -5.37
CA ASP A 247 -23.41 11.82 -3.92
C ASP A 247 -24.06 10.65 -3.18
N MET A 248 -25.06 10.00 -3.77
CA MET A 248 -25.70 8.82 -3.17
C MET A 248 -24.72 7.64 -3.10
N GLU A 249 -23.96 7.39 -4.17
CA GLU A 249 -22.89 6.39 -4.18
C GLU A 249 -21.82 6.69 -3.14
N LEU A 250 -21.44 7.96 -2.98
CA LEU A 250 -20.45 8.37 -1.99
C LEU A 250 -20.95 8.12 -0.56
N ILE A 251 -22.20 8.52 -0.25
CA ILE A 251 -22.82 8.33 1.07
C ILE A 251 -23.01 6.85 1.38
N GLU A 252 -23.57 6.06 0.46
CA GLU A 252 -23.82 4.63 0.71
C GLU A 252 -22.52 3.83 0.87
N ASN A 253 -21.46 4.17 0.11
CA ASN A 253 -20.17 3.55 0.31
C ASN A 253 -19.55 3.97 1.65
N ALA A 254 -19.60 5.25 2.04
CA ALA A 254 -19.19 5.70 3.36
C ALA A 254 -19.84 4.89 4.49
N VAL A 255 -21.17 4.73 4.46
CA VAL A 255 -21.91 3.90 5.41
C VAL A 255 -21.44 2.44 5.38
N THR A 256 -21.25 1.88 4.18
CA THR A 256 -20.80 0.49 4.00
C THR A 256 -19.44 0.24 4.65
N PHE A 257 -18.45 1.10 4.37
CA PHE A 257 -17.10 0.95 4.93
C PHE A 257 -17.07 1.14 6.43
N PHE A 258 -17.90 2.06 6.92
CA PHE A 258 -18.02 2.31 8.33
C PHE A 258 -18.58 1.08 9.10
N ILE A 259 -19.74 0.56 8.68
CA ILE A 259 -20.36 -0.61 9.31
C ILE A 259 -19.44 -1.83 9.21
N ALA A 260 -18.82 -2.03 8.05
CA ALA A 260 -17.93 -3.17 7.82
C ALA A 260 -16.65 -3.09 8.68
N GLY A 261 -16.02 -1.91 8.76
CA GLY A 261 -14.75 -1.71 9.47
C GLY A 261 -14.87 -1.76 10.99
N TYR A 262 -16.02 -1.36 11.54
CA TYR A 262 -16.24 -1.38 12.99
C TYR A 262 -16.45 -2.80 13.55
N ASP A 263 -17.59 -3.44 13.23
CA ASP A 263 -18.02 -4.59 14.01
C ASP A 263 -17.22 -5.87 13.67
N THR A 264 -16.78 -6.04 12.42
CA THR A 264 -16.08 -7.25 11.99
C THR A 264 -14.68 -7.37 12.62
N THR A 265 -13.89 -6.29 12.59
CA THR A 265 -12.57 -6.25 13.21
C THR A 265 -12.69 -6.36 14.73
N ALA A 266 -13.64 -5.65 15.36
CA ALA A 266 -13.83 -5.68 16.82
C ALA A 266 -14.12 -7.09 17.33
N ASN A 267 -15.05 -7.80 16.67
CA ASN A 267 -15.37 -9.18 17.03
C ASN A 267 -14.14 -10.09 16.86
N THR A 268 -13.46 -10.01 15.72
CA THR A 268 -12.29 -10.86 15.43
C THR A 268 -11.16 -10.64 16.44
N LEU A 269 -10.86 -9.39 16.79
CA LEU A 269 -9.86 -9.05 17.82
C LEU A 269 -10.25 -9.55 19.21
N SER A 270 -11.51 -9.38 19.60
CA SER A 270 -11.99 -9.88 20.90
C SER A 270 -11.84 -11.42 21.00
N PHE A 271 -12.17 -12.15 19.94
CA PHE A 271 -11.94 -13.60 19.88
C PHE A 271 -10.45 -13.97 19.81
N ALA A 272 -9.60 -13.15 19.19
CA ALA A 272 -8.16 -13.37 19.24
C ALA A 272 -7.65 -13.30 20.69
N CYS A 273 -8.08 -12.31 21.47
CA CYS A 273 -7.72 -12.17 22.88
C CYS A 273 -8.24 -13.37 23.71
N TYR A 274 -9.46 -13.83 23.44
CA TYR A 274 -10.00 -15.06 24.04
C TYR A 274 -9.13 -16.29 23.73
N CYS A 275 -8.73 -16.46 22.46
CA CYS A 275 -7.89 -17.59 22.04
C CYS A 275 -6.50 -17.52 22.71
N LEU A 276 -5.91 -16.33 22.86
CA LEU A 276 -4.64 -16.14 23.57
C LEU A 276 -4.77 -16.49 25.06
N ALA A 277 -5.85 -16.03 25.71
CA ALA A 277 -6.09 -16.30 27.12
C ALA A 277 -6.32 -17.77 27.43
N THR A 278 -7.00 -18.49 26.53
CA THR A 278 -7.33 -19.91 26.70
C THR A 278 -6.25 -20.87 26.18
N ASN A 279 -5.23 -20.37 25.47
CA ASN A 279 -4.10 -21.15 24.95
C ASN A 279 -2.78 -20.47 25.31
N LYS A 280 -2.33 -20.67 26.57
CA LYS A 280 -1.16 -19.99 27.12
C LYS A 280 0.12 -20.25 26.31
N ASP A 281 0.34 -21.47 25.85
CA ASP A 281 1.49 -21.85 25.03
C ASP A 281 1.53 -21.10 23.70
N VAL A 282 0.37 -20.89 23.07
CA VAL A 282 0.25 -20.11 21.83
C VAL A 282 0.55 -18.65 22.11
N GLN A 283 0.01 -18.10 23.20
CA GLN A 283 0.26 -16.72 23.60
C GLN A 283 1.75 -16.48 23.89
N ASP A 284 2.39 -17.38 24.64
CA ASP A 284 3.81 -17.28 24.98
C ASP A 284 4.69 -17.31 23.71
N LYS A 285 4.36 -18.14 22.70
CA LYS A 285 5.04 -18.17 21.39
C LYS A 285 4.85 -16.88 20.58
N CYS A 286 3.63 -16.31 20.55
CA CYS A 286 3.39 -15.03 19.89
C CYS A 286 4.20 -13.91 20.55
N ILE A 287 4.23 -13.88 21.89
CA ILE A 287 5.00 -12.93 22.68
C ILE A 287 6.50 -13.08 22.40
N GLU A 288 7.03 -14.31 22.42
CA GLU A 288 8.44 -14.58 22.15
C GLU A 288 8.84 -14.13 20.74
N GLU A 289 8.02 -14.41 19.73
CA GLU A 289 8.27 -13.95 18.36
C GLU A 289 8.29 -12.41 18.28
N ILE A 290 7.34 -11.74 18.92
CA ILE A 290 7.24 -10.28 18.95
C ILE A 290 8.46 -9.66 19.66
N ASP A 291 8.81 -10.15 20.85
CA ASP A 291 9.95 -9.66 21.63
C ASP A 291 11.28 -9.86 20.87
N ASN A 292 11.44 -11.01 20.20
CA ASN A 292 12.66 -11.34 19.45
C ASN A 292 12.83 -10.55 18.16
N ILE A 293 11.74 -10.12 17.51
CA ILE A 293 11.79 -9.40 16.23
C ILE A 293 11.80 -7.88 16.43
N LEU A 294 11.03 -7.38 17.40
CA LEU A 294 10.86 -5.94 17.62
C LEU A 294 11.72 -5.38 18.74
N HIS A 295 12.25 -6.21 19.65
CA HIS A 295 13.10 -5.77 20.76
C HIS A 295 12.49 -4.65 21.63
N GLY A 296 11.16 -4.62 21.74
CA GLY A 296 10.43 -3.59 22.49
C GLY A 296 10.16 -2.29 21.72
N GLU A 297 10.57 -2.18 20.45
CA GLU A 297 10.26 -1.04 19.60
C GLU A 297 8.82 -1.07 19.06
N SER A 298 8.29 0.11 18.70
CA SER A 298 6.99 0.23 18.07
C SER A 298 6.99 -0.40 16.67
N PRO A 299 6.06 -1.31 16.35
CA PRO A 299 6.07 -2.03 15.07
C PRO A 299 5.86 -1.11 13.87
N GLN A 300 6.68 -1.29 12.82
CA GLN A 300 6.41 -0.74 11.50
C GLN A 300 5.62 -1.73 10.64
N ILE A 301 5.05 -1.25 9.54
CA ILE A 301 4.26 -2.09 8.63
C ILE A 301 5.08 -3.24 8.03
N GLU A 302 6.37 -3.02 7.77
CA GLU A 302 7.29 -4.05 7.28
C GLU A 302 7.53 -5.16 8.30
N ASP A 303 7.52 -4.84 9.60
CA ASP A 303 7.79 -5.83 10.65
C ASP A 303 6.66 -6.84 10.80
N LEU A 304 5.41 -6.44 10.54
CA LEU A 304 4.25 -7.33 10.58
C LEU A 304 4.38 -8.51 9.60
N SER A 305 5.18 -8.37 8.54
CA SER A 305 5.45 -9.46 7.59
C SER A 305 6.45 -10.50 8.11
N LYS A 306 7.26 -10.15 9.12
CA LYS A 306 8.25 -11.02 9.75
C LYS A 306 7.66 -11.91 10.85
N LEU A 307 6.51 -11.52 11.41
CA LEU A 307 5.80 -12.23 12.48
C LEU A 307 5.01 -13.43 11.93
N GLU A 308 5.72 -14.50 11.52
CA GLU A 308 5.13 -15.67 10.87
C GLU A 308 4.21 -16.49 11.80
N TYR A 309 4.54 -16.63 13.07
CA TYR A 309 3.71 -17.31 14.07
C TYR A 309 2.47 -16.50 14.42
N LEU A 310 2.57 -15.17 14.56
CA LEU A 310 1.41 -14.30 14.71
C LEU A 310 0.46 -14.40 13.50
N ASP A 311 0.98 -14.50 12.27
CA ASP A 311 0.16 -14.73 11.07
C ASP A 311 -0.57 -16.08 11.14
N ARG A 312 0.13 -17.16 11.54
CA ARG A 312 -0.49 -18.48 11.75
C ARG A 312 -1.59 -18.45 12.80
N PHE A 313 -1.31 -17.83 13.95
CA PHE A 313 -2.26 -17.63 15.04
C PHE A 313 -3.50 -16.89 14.53
N PHE A 314 -3.32 -15.76 13.86
CA PHE A 314 -4.44 -14.94 13.41
C PHE A 314 -5.30 -15.63 12.35
N ASN A 315 -4.68 -16.42 11.46
CA ASN A 315 -5.42 -17.24 10.51
C ASN A 315 -6.27 -18.33 11.20
N GLU A 316 -5.79 -18.93 12.28
CA GLU A 316 -6.56 -19.89 13.07
C GLU A 316 -7.72 -19.22 13.83
N VAL A 317 -7.51 -17.99 14.33
CA VAL A 317 -8.62 -17.17 14.85
C VAL A 317 -9.67 -16.93 13.76
N LEU A 318 -9.28 -16.52 12.55
CA LEU A 318 -10.20 -16.30 11.43
C LEU A 318 -10.92 -17.59 11.01
N ARG A 319 -10.27 -18.76 11.13
CA ARG A 319 -10.90 -20.05 10.82
C ARG A 319 -12.05 -20.35 11.78
N LEU A 320 -11.80 -20.22 13.08
CA LEU A 320 -12.78 -20.59 14.11
C LEU A 320 -13.80 -19.49 14.39
N HIS A 321 -13.38 -18.22 14.36
CA HIS A 321 -14.12 -17.07 14.86
C HIS A 321 -14.16 -15.88 13.87
N GLY A 322 -13.85 -16.10 12.59
CA GLY A 322 -13.97 -15.06 11.56
C GLY A 322 -15.40 -14.52 11.43
N ALA A 323 -15.54 -13.21 11.22
CA ALA A 323 -16.84 -12.55 11.30
C ALA A 323 -17.90 -13.08 10.32
N ALA A 324 -17.51 -13.49 9.11
CA ALA A 324 -18.44 -13.91 8.05
C ALA A 324 -18.89 -15.37 8.21
N LEU A 325 -20.21 -15.59 8.25
CA LEU A 325 -20.80 -16.94 8.34
C LEU A 325 -21.05 -17.59 6.98
N ARG A 326 -21.45 -16.79 6.01
CA ARG A 326 -21.79 -17.21 4.65
C ARG A 326 -21.47 -16.11 3.65
N PHE A 327 -21.29 -16.49 2.38
CA PHE A 327 -21.41 -15.59 1.25
C PHE A 327 -22.14 -16.27 0.10
N SER A 328 -22.85 -15.49 -0.71
CA SER A 328 -23.77 -16.03 -1.73
C SER A 328 -23.66 -15.31 -3.06
N ARG A 329 -24.02 -15.99 -4.16
CA ARG A 329 -24.18 -15.41 -5.49
C ARG A 329 -25.46 -15.90 -6.18
N GLU A 330 -26.09 -15.00 -6.93
CA GLU A 330 -27.23 -15.29 -7.82
C GLU A 330 -26.69 -15.80 -9.16
N GLY A 331 -27.17 -16.97 -9.63
CA GLY A 331 -26.85 -17.49 -10.96
C GLY A 331 -27.71 -16.82 -12.05
N LYS A 332 -27.08 -16.29 -13.09
CA LYS A 332 -27.80 -15.58 -14.18
C LYS A 332 -28.29 -16.50 -15.30
N GLN A 333 -27.67 -17.65 -15.43
CA GLN A 333 -27.89 -18.63 -16.49
C GLN A 333 -27.74 -20.03 -15.91
N ASP A 334 -28.44 -20.97 -16.53
CA ASP A 334 -28.31 -22.39 -16.26
C ASP A 334 -26.86 -22.85 -16.44
N ILE A 335 -26.38 -23.71 -15.54
CA ILE A 335 -25.03 -24.26 -15.61
C ILE A 335 -24.98 -25.66 -15.00
N THR A 336 -24.11 -26.52 -15.51
CA THR A 336 -23.78 -27.79 -14.87
C THR A 336 -22.35 -27.74 -14.35
N VAL A 337 -22.17 -27.86 -13.04
CA VAL A 337 -20.84 -27.85 -12.40
C VAL A 337 -20.64 -29.18 -11.68
N LYS A 338 -19.57 -29.90 -12.01
CA LYS A 338 -19.25 -31.23 -11.44
C LYS A 338 -20.44 -32.20 -11.40
N GLY A 339 -21.26 -32.21 -12.45
CA GLY A 339 -22.44 -33.08 -12.57
C GLY A 339 -23.71 -32.59 -11.86
N VAL A 340 -23.66 -31.43 -11.20
CA VAL A 340 -24.84 -30.80 -10.59
C VAL A 340 -25.37 -29.71 -11.51
N TYR A 341 -26.59 -29.88 -12.00
CA TYR A 341 -27.31 -28.86 -12.77
C TYR A 341 -27.89 -27.80 -11.82
N ILE A 342 -27.54 -26.55 -12.06
CA ILE A 342 -27.97 -25.37 -11.30
C ILE A 342 -28.78 -24.49 -12.28
N PRO A 343 -30.11 -24.45 -12.12
CA PRO A 343 -30.95 -23.56 -12.91
C PRO A 343 -30.60 -22.08 -12.70
N LYS A 344 -30.94 -21.25 -13.69
CA LYS A 344 -30.97 -19.80 -13.58
C LYS A 344 -31.78 -19.34 -12.35
N ASP A 345 -31.37 -18.21 -11.79
CA ASP A 345 -31.97 -17.52 -10.64
C ASP A 345 -31.88 -18.29 -9.31
N ILE A 346 -31.12 -19.40 -9.27
CA ILE A 346 -30.79 -20.11 -8.03
C ILE A 346 -29.57 -19.47 -7.36
N ASP A 347 -29.69 -19.24 -6.06
CA ASP A 347 -28.61 -18.72 -5.24
C ASP A 347 -27.66 -19.83 -4.82
N VAL A 348 -26.36 -19.64 -5.07
CA VAL A 348 -25.29 -20.50 -4.55
C VAL A 348 -24.66 -19.83 -3.34
N SER A 349 -24.67 -20.51 -2.20
CA SER A 349 -24.15 -20.02 -0.93
C SER A 349 -23.04 -20.91 -0.38
N VAL A 350 -21.98 -20.29 0.15
CA VAL A 350 -20.87 -20.99 0.78
C VAL A 350 -20.99 -20.87 2.30
N PRO A 351 -21.20 -21.98 3.04
CA PRO A 351 -21.24 -21.96 4.49
C PRO A 351 -19.82 -21.94 5.06
N ILE A 352 -19.23 -20.74 5.20
CA ILE A 352 -17.85 -20.54 5.68
C ILE A 352 -17.62 -21.27 7.00
N TYR A 353 -18.52 -21.10 7.96
CA TYR A 353 -18.39 -21.72 9.29
C TYR A 353 -18.33 -23.25 9.22
N ALA A 354 -19.14 -23.86 8.36
CA ALA A 354 -19.16 -25.31 8.17
C ALA A 354 -17.92 -25.79 7.40
N LEU A 355 -17.54 -25.09 6.33
CA LEU A 355 -16.36 -25.37 5.51
C LEU A 355 -15.06 -25.33 6.33
N HIS A 356 -14.92 -24.32 7.20
CA HIS A 356 -13.78 -24.15 8.10
C HIS A 356 -13.72 -25.17 9.23
N ARG A 357 -14.77 -25.97 9.42
CA ARG A 357 -14.88 -27.05 10.42
C ARG A 357 -15.12 -28.41 9.79
N ASN A 358 -14.90 -28.53 8.48
CA ASN A 358 -15.05 -29.79 7.78
C ASN A 358 -13.85 -30.70 8.12
N PRO A 359 -14.06 -31.87 8.78
CA PRO A 359 -12.98 -32.75 9.19
C PRO A 359 -12.18 -33.33 8.02
N LEU A 360 -12.72 -33.31 6.79
CA LEU A 360 -12.00 -33.71 5.58
C LEU A 360 -10.81 -32.78 5.26
N TYR A 361 -10.91 -31.50 5.64
CA TYR A 361 -9.87 -30.49 5.37
C TYR A 361 -9.15 -30.02 6.63
N TRP A 362 -9.76 -30.26 7.80
CA TRP A 362 -9.34 -29.77 9.10
C TRP A 362 -9.40 -30.90 10.14
N PRO A 363 -8.33 -31.71 10.32
CA PRO A 363 -8.29 -32.75 11.35
C PRO A 363 -8.54 -32.16 12.74
N ASP A 364 -9.38 -32.75 13.59
CA ASP A 364 -9.79 -32.17 14.88
C ASP A 364 -10.26 -30.70 14.77
N PRO A 365 -11.33 -30.43 13.99
CA PRO A 365 -11.66 -29.08 13.52
C PRO A 365 -12.00 -28.07 14.61
N GLU A 366 -12.38 -28.49 15.81
CA GLU A 366 -12.67 -27.58 16.93
C GLU A 366 -11.43 -27.24 17.78
N LYS A 367 -10.32 -27.98 17.62
CA LYS A 367 -9.07 -27.69 18.31
C LYS A 367 -8.41 -26.47 17.68
N PHE A 368 -8.09 -25.48 18.52
CA PHE A 368 -7.29 -24.32 18.15
C PHE A 368 -5.83 -24.74 17.94
N ASP A 369 -5.35 -24.67 16.70
CA ASP A 369 -3.99 -25.06 16.33
C ASP A 369 -3.42 -24.16 15.22
N PRO A 370 -2.54 -23.19 15.55
CA PRO A 370 -1.87 -22.34 14.58
C PRO A 370 -1.02 -23.09 13.55
N ASP A 371 -0.49 -24.29 13.86
CA ASP A 371 0.42 -25.01 12.97
C ASP A 371 -0.30 -25.58 11.72
N ARG A 372 -1.63 -25.55 11.70
CA ARG A 372 -2.47 -25.76 10.49
C ARG A 372 -2.17 -24.77 9.37
N PHE A 373 -1.54 -23.65 9.69
CA PHE A 373 -1.18 -22.58 8.75
C PHE A 373 0.32 -22.49 8.44
N THR A 374 1.10 -23.53 8.79
CA THR A 374 2.46 -23.71 8.24
C THR A 374 2.42 -23.86 6.72
N LYS A 375 3.54 -23.56 6.05
CA LYS A 375 3.67 -23.69 4.59
C LYS A 375 3.34 -25.12 4.13
N GLU A 376 3.82 -26.13 4.86
CA GLU A 376 3.57 -27.55 4.57
C GLU A 376 2.08 -27.92 4.71
N ASN A 377 1.44 -27.57 5.83
CA ASN A 377 0.03 -27.92 6.05
C ASN A 377 -0.92 -27.14 5.13
N LYS A 378 -0.57 -25.89 4.78
CA LYS A 378 -1.30 -25.13 3.75
C LYS A 378 -1.24 -25.84 2.39
N ALA A 379 -0.08 -26.37 1.99
CA ALA A 379 0.09 -27.04 0.70
C ALA A 379 -0.68 -28.37 0.59
N LYS A 380 -0.91 -29.07 1.70
CA LYS A 380 -1.69 -30.33 1.74
C LYS A 380 -3.21 -30.10 1.64
N ARG A 381 -3.69 -28.89 1.92
CA ARG A 381 -5.12 -28.56 1.98
C ARG A 381 -5.60 -27.97 0.66
N PRO A 382 -6.84 -28.25 0.20
CA PRO A 382 -7.39 -27.59 -0.97
C PRO A 382 -7.41 -26.06 -0.83
N GLU A 383 -7.07 -25.35 -1.91
CA GLU A 383 -6.85 -23.90 -1.95
C GLU A 383 -8.04 -23.09 -1.37
N TYR A 384 -9.28 -23.53 -1.63
CA TYR A 384 -10.51 -22.84 -1.20
C TYR A 384 -11.20 -23.49 0.00
N ALA A 385 -10.49 -24.31 0.78
CA ALA A 385 -11.00 -24.81 2.07
C ALA A 385 -10.91 -23.75 3.19
N PHE A 386 -10.16 -22.65 2.96
CA PHE A 386 -10.02 -21.52 3.88
C PHE A 386 -10.35 -20.20 3.16
N VAL A 387 -11.50 -19.61 3.47
CA VAL A 387 -12.06 -18.46 2.74
C VAL A 387 -12.66 -17.40 3.69
N PRO A 388 -11.94 -16.95 4.73
CA PRO A 388 -12.48 -16.05 5.76
C PRO A 388 -12.95 -14.69 5.22
N PHE A 389 -12.42 -14.27 4.07
CA PHE A 389 -12.76 -13.02 3.39
C PHE A 389 -13.59 -13.22 2.11
N GLY A 390 -14.01 -14.45 1.82
CA GLY A 390 -14.60 -14.87 0.56
C GLY A 390 -13.55 -15.15 -0.53
N ILE A 391 -14.03 -15.33 -1.77
CA ILE A 391 -13.20 -15.69 -2.94
C ILE A 391 -13.62 -14.94 -4.21
N GLY A 392 -12.72 -14.95 -5.20
CA GLY A 392 -12.96 -14.38 -6.52
C GLY A 392 -13.04 -12.84 -6.54
N PRO A 393 -13.48 -12.24 -7.65
CA PRO A 393 -13.48 -10.77 -7.83
C PRO A 393 -14.31 -9.98 -6.81
N ARG A 394 -15.29 -10.61 -6.15
CA ARG A 394 -16.14 -10.04 -5.09
C ARG A 394 -15.61 -10.29 -3.67
N ILE A 395 -14.36 -10.77 -3.50
CA ILE A 395 -13.66 -10.92 -2.21
C ILE A 395 -13.68 -9.60 -1.41
N CYS A 396 -13.63 -9.69 -0.08
CA CYS A 396 -13.60 -8.52 0.81
C CYS A 396 -12.62 -7.45 0.31
N ILE A 397 -13.11 -6.22 0.12
CA ILE A 397 -12.29 -5.10 -0.34
C ILE A 397 -11.34 -4.60 0.75
N GLY A 398 -11.79 -4.65 2.02
CA GLY A 398 -11.06 -4.18 3.18
C GLY A 398 -10.10 -5.19 3.80
N MET A 399 -9.92 -6.37 3.19
CA MET A 399 -9.11 -7.48 3.76
C MET A 399 -7.72 -7.01 4.23
N ARG A 400 -7.05 -6.19 3.41
CA ARG A 400 -5.69 -5.72 3.72
C ARG A 400 -5.66 -4.73 4.90
N LEU A 401 -6.66 -3.86 5.00
CA LEU A 401 -6.78 -2.92 6.12
C LEU A 401 -7.12 -3.68 7.41
N ALA A 402 -8.10 -4.58 7.36
CA ALA A 402 -8.50 -5.39 8.52
C ALA A 402 -7.34 -6.23 9.07
N LEU A 403 -6.55 -6.87 8.19
CA LEU A 403 -5.35 -7.61 8.61
C LEU A 403 -4.27 -6.70 9.20
N LEU A 404 -4.07 -5.51 8.62
CA LEU A 404 -3.09 -4.54 9.09
C LEU A 404 -3.45 -4.02 10.50
N GLU A 405 -4.65 -3.47 10.67
CA GLU A 405 -5.07 -2.86 11.93
C GLU A 405 -5.24 -3.90 13.05
N ALA A 406 -5.67 -5.12 12.73
CA ALA A 406 -5.81 -6.18 13.73
C ALA A 406 -4.46 -6.72 14.20
N LYS A 407 -3.52 -6.97 13.28
CA LYS A 407 -2.19 -7.43 13.65
C LYS A 407 -1.40 -6.35 14.40
N MET A 408 -1.51 -5.09 13.99
CA MET A 408 -0.91 -3.97 14.71
C MET A 408 -1.43 -3.91 16.15
N ALA A 409 -2.75 -3.97 16.34
CA ALA A 409 -3.36 -3.98 17.68
C ALA A 409 -2.88 -5.17 18.51
N LEU A 410 -2.82 -6.38 17.94
CA LEU A 410 -2.32 -7.56 18.64
C LEU A 410 -0.87 -7.39 19.08
N VAL A 411 0.00 -6.82 18.24
CA VAL A 411 1.40 -6.56 18.62
C VAL A 411 1.48 -5.59 19.79
N PHE A 412 0.81 -4.44 19.71
CA PHE A 412 0.79 -3.46 20.79
C PHE A 412 0.27 -4.05 22.10
N MET A 413 -0.85 -4.79 22.03
CA MET A 413 -1.41 -5.48 23.19
C MET A 413 -0.45 -6.52 23.77
N LEU A 414 0.17 -7.34 22.91
CA LEU A 414 1.11 -8.38 23.32
C LEU A 414 2.51 -7.84 23.64
N GLN A 415 2.84 -6.57 23.41
CA GLN A 415 4.05 -5.97 23.97
C GLN A 415 3.82 -5.51 25.42
N SER A 416 2.61 -5.06 25.73
CA SER A 416 2.27 -4.46 27.03
C SER A 416 1.61 -5.42 28.01
N PHE A 417 0.96 -6.49 27.53
CA PHE A 417 0.09 -7.33 28.34
C PHE A 417 0.25 -8.82 28.08
N SER A 418 -0.30 -9.60 29.01
CA SER A 418 -0.71 -10.98 28.81
C SER A 418 -2.15 -11.15 29.28
N PHE A 419 -2.89 -12.02 28.61
CA PHE A 419 -4.30 -12.28 28.84
C PHE A 419 -4.49 -13.62 29.55
N SER A 420 -5.41 -13.66 30.49
CA SER A 420 -5.80 -14.87 31.22
C SER A 420 -7.31 -14.88 31.45
N PRO A 421 -7.96 -16.05 31.50
CA PRO A 421 -9.37 -16.13 31.86
C PRO A 421 -9.57 -15.68 33.32
N CYS A 422 -10.78 -15.23 33.63
CA CYS A 422 -11.26 -14.88 34.95
C CYS A 422 -12.58 -15.61 35.24
N ASP A 423 -13.14 -15.42 36.44
CA ASP A 423 -14.39 -16.10 36.85
C ASP A 423 -15.60 -15.76 35.97
N LYS A 424 -15.55 -14.63 35.24
CA LYS A 424 -16.58 -14.20 34.27
C LYS A 424 -16.33 -14.72 32.85
N THR A 425 -15.17 -15.31 32.57
CA THR A 425 -14.84 -15.80 31.22
C THR A 425 -15.54 -17.12 30.93
N GLU A 426 -16.41 -17.14 29.93
CA GLU A 426 -17.07 -18.36 29.47
C GLU A 426 -16.13 -19.25 28.67
N ILE A 427 -15.96 -20.51 29.08
CA ILE A 427 -15.14 -21.51 28.37
C ILE A 427 -15.95 -22.80 28.24
N PRO A 428 -16.37 -23.21 27.02
CA PRO A 428 -16.21 -22.50 25.75
C PRO A 428 -17.15 -21.28 25.64
N VAL A 429 -16.69 -20.21 24.97
CA VAL A 429 -17.49 -19.00 24.73
C VAL A 429 -18.82 -19.30 24.02
N GLU A 430 -19.94 -18.79 24.54
CA GLU A 430 -21.22 -18.89 23.84
C GLU A 430 -21.30 -17.87 22.69
N ILE A 431 -21.47 -18.38 21.48
CA ILE A 431 -21.54 -17.55 20.27
C ILE A 431 -22.99 -17.25 19.94
N GLU A 432 -23.33 -15.97 19.83
CA GLU A 432 -24.54 -15.51 19.17
C GLU A 432 -24.33 -15.53 17.65
N LEU A 433 -25.16 -16.31 16.96
CA LEU A 433 -25.07 -16.50 15.51
C LEU A 433 -26.08 -15.60 14.79
N GLY A 434 -25.72 -14.32 14.68
CA GLY A 434 -26.45 -13.29 13.92
C GLY A 434 -25.91 -13.09 12.50
N ALA A 435 -25.90 -11.84 12.01
CA ALA A 435 -25.29 -11.47 10.71
C ALA A 435 -23.80 -11.81 10.64
N VAL A 436 -23.14 -11.69 11.78
CA VAL A 436 -21.74 -11.95 12.04
C VAL A 436 -21.60 -12.75 13.32
N ILE A 437 -20.46 -13.40 13.52
CA ILE A 437 -20.12 -14.09 14.77
C ILE A 437 -19.90 -13.06 15.88
N ARG A 438 -20.61 -13.20 17.01
CA ARG A 438 -20.43 -12.39 18.23
C ARG A 438 -20.40 -13.27 19.48
N ALA A 439 -19.67 -12.85 20.50
CA ALA A 439 -19.79 -13.44 21.83
C ALA A 439 -21.07 -12.92 22.48
N LYS A 440 -21.90 -13.82 23.01
CA LYS A 440 -23.23 -13.48 23.53
C LYS A 440 -23.17 -12.55 24.75
N ASN A 441 -22.21 -12.78 25.64
CA ASN A 441 -22.07 -12.09 26.93
C ASN A 441 -20.76 -11.28 27.02
N GLY A 442 -20.22 -10.82 25.89
CA GLY A 442 -18.90 -10.17 25.84
C GLY A 442 -17.74 -11.15 26.03
N ILE A 443 -16.52 -10.62 26.19
CA ILE A 443 -15.31 -11.43 26.44
C ILE A 443 -14.53 -10.78 27.59
N PRO A 444 -14.98 -10.96 28.85
CA PRO A 444 -14.26 -10.45 30.01
C PRO A 444 -13.00 -11.29 30.25
N LEU A 445 -11.83 -10.65 30.31
CA LEU A 445 -10.55 -11.29 30.58
C LEU A 445 -9.80 -10.55 31.69
N LYS A 446 -8.95 -11.30 32.41
CA LYS A 446 -7.93 -10.70 33.27
C LYS A 446 -6.72 -10.32 32.43
N VAL A 447 -6.35 -9.05 32.49
CA VAL A 447 -5.18 -8.51 31.80
C VAL A 447 -4.06 -8.31 32.82
N ASN A 448 -2.88 -8.88 32.54
CA ASN A 448 -1.71 -8.73 33.38
C ASN A 448 -0.67 -7.89 32.65
N LYS A 449 -0.23 -6.79 33.27
CA LYS A 449 0.88 -5.96 32.78
C LYS A 449 2.12 -6.82 32.53
N ARG A 450 2.76 -6.62 31.39
CA ARG A 450 4.11 -7.10 31.12
C ARG A 450 5.06 -5.92 31.06
N GLN A 451 6.28 -6.16 31.49
CA GLN A 451 7.39 -5.31 31.07
C GLN A 451 7.95 -5.90 29.77
N PRO A 452 8.26 -5.08 28.75
CA PRO A 452 8.96 -5.57 27.57
C PRO A 452 10.23 -6.27 28.04
N ARG A 453 10.54 -7.45 27.52
CA ARG A 453 11.87 -8.02 27.70
C ARG A 453 12.84 -7.10 26.96
N SER A 454 13.48 -6.18 27.68
CA SER A 454 14.77 -5.67 27.27
C SER A 454 15.69 -6.89 27.28
N VAL A 455 15.92 -7.46 26.10
CA VAL A 455 16.94 -8.50 25.98
C VAL A 455 18.28 -7.79 26.15
N ILE A 456 18.67 -7.60 27.41
CA ILE A 456 20.08 -7.47 27.76
C ILE A 456 20.65 -8.83 27.36
N VAL A 457 21.31 -8.89 26.21
CA VAL A 457 22.06 -10.06 25.78
C VAL A 457 23.22 -10.23 26.77
N GLN A 458 22.96 -10.88 27.90
CA GLN A 458 24.01 -11.50 28.71
C GLN A 458 24.38 -12.79 27.99
N MET A 459 25.26 -12.66 27.00
CA MET A 459 26.01 -13.80 26.48
C MET A 459 27.15 -14.07 27.46
N ASP A 460 26.90 -14.94 28.43
CA ASP A 460 27.97 -15.73 29.05
C ASP A 460 28.49 -16.70 27.99
N VAL A 461 29.41 -16.23 27.15
CA VAL A 461 30.17 -17.09 26.24
C VAL A 461 31.64 -16.74 26.37
N LEU A 462 32.36 -17.70 26.96
CA LEU A 462 33.81 -17.78 27.11
C LEU A 462 34.40 -16.81 28.13
N GLY A 463 34.45 -17.29 29.38
CA GLY A 463 35.31 -16.73 30.40
C GLY A 463 36.77 -16.88 30.01
N PHE A 464 37.30 -15.93 29.25
CA PHE A 464 38.69 -15.52 29.21
C PHE A 464 38.70 -14.11 28.60
N ILE A 465 39.05 -13.12 29.43
CA ILE A 465 39.29 -11.67 29.16
C ILE A 465 38.11 -10.75 29.57
N ASP A 466 38.36 -9.91 30.59
CA ASP A 466 37.50 -8.83 31.12
C ASP A 466 37.34 -7.67 30.11
N LEU A 467 36.63 -7.90 29.01
CA LEU A 467 36.14 -6.84 28.12
C LEU A 467 34.61 -6.71 28.31
N PRO A 468 34.08 -5.51 28.56
CA PRO A 468 32.63 -5.32 28.69
C PRO A 468 31.89 -5.90 27.48
N GLY A 469 30.81 -6.66 27.68
CA GLY A 469 30.13 -7.40 26.60
C GLY A 469 29.71 -6.54 25.40
N TRP A 470 29.41 -5.26 25.61
CA TRP A 470 29.12 -4.31 24.53
C TRP A 470 30.33 -4.07 23.60
N VAL A 471 31.56 -4.11 24.13
CA VAL A 471 32.79 -3.98 23.33
C VAL A 471 32.98 -5.21 22.45
N LEU A 472 32.74 -6.41 22.98
CA LEU A 472 32.82 -7.66 22.21
C LEU A 472 31.76 -7.69 21.10
N THR A 473 30.53 -7.24 21.39
CA THR A 473 29.46 -7.12 20.40
C THR A 473 29.81 -6.11 19.31
N ILE A 474 30.37 -4.95 19.65
CA ILE A 474 30.84 -3.97 18.66
C ILE A 474 31.96 -4.58 17.81
N ILE A 475 32.93 -5.30 18.42
CA ILE A 475 34.00 -5.97 17.68
C ILE A 475 33.42 -7.03 16.73
N ILE A 476 32.46 -7.85 17.17
CA ILE A 476 31.80 -8.85 16.32
C ILE A 476 31.02 -8.19 15.19
N ILE A 477 30.30 -7.10 15.46
CA ILE A 477 29.58 -6.33 14.43
C ILE A 477 30.57 -5.75 13.42
N LEU A 478 31.66 -5.13 13.87
CA LEU A 478 32.69 -4.55 13.00
C LEU A 478 33.39 -5.64 12.18
N ILE A 479 33.71 -6.79 12.77
CA ILE A 479 34.28 -7.94 12.07
C ILE A 479 33.27 -8.50 11.05
N THR A 480 32.00 -8.64 11.43
CA THR A 480 30.95 -9.18 10.53
C THR A 480 30.71 -8.22 9.37
N LEU A 481 30.63 -6.92 9.63
CA LEU A 481 30.53 -5.87 8.61
C LEU A 481 31.77 -5.88 7.70
N TYR A 482 32.96 -6.04 8.26
CA TYR A 482 34.21 -6.15 7.50
C TYR A 482 34.23 -7.40 6.62
N LEU A 483 33.85 -8.57 7.15
CA LEU A 483 33.75 -9.84 6.41
C LEU A 483 32.67 -9.78 5.34
N TYR A 484 31.52 -9.17 5.63
CA TYR A 484 30.46 -8.93 4.66
C TYR A 484 30.96 -8.03 3.52
N SER A 485 31.66 -6.95 3.85
CA SER A 485 32.27 -6.05 2.87
C SER A 485 33.28 -6.79 2.00
N LEU A 486 34.17 -7.61 2.58
CA LEU A 486 35.12 -8.43 1.82
C LEU A 486 34.43 -9.47 0.92
N TRP A 487 33.38 -10.12 1.42
CA TRP A 487 32.60 -11.09 0.65
C TRP A 487 31.90 -10.42 -0.55
N TYR A 488 31.27 -9.27 -0.32
CA TYR A 488 30.57 -8.51 -1.35
C TYR A 488 31.52 -8.00 -2.44
N HIS A 489 32.68 -7.47 -2.02
CA HIS A 489 33.75 -6.98 -2.89
C HIS A 489 34.56 -8.09 -3.61
N SER A 490 34.09 -9.34 -3.58
CA SER A 490 34.75 -10.45 -4.25
C SER A 490 34.12 -10.87 -5.57
N LEU A 491 33.02 -10.23 -6.02
CA LEU A 491 32.31 -10.56 -7.27
C LEU A 491 33.25 -10.64 -8.47
N TRP A 492 34.01 -9.58 -8.77
CA TRP A 492 34.91 -9.56 -9.93
C TRP A 492 35.97 -10.65 -9.86
N ARG A 493 36.48 -10.92 -8.65
CA ARG A 493 37.44 -12.02 -8.43
C ARG A 493 36.80 -13.39 -8.69
N ARG A 494 35.54 -13.60 -8.30
CA ARG A 494 34.80 -14.85 -8.57
C ARG A 494 34.50 -15.03 -10.06
N LEU A 495 34.30 -13.93 -10.78
CA LEU A 495 34.09 -13.90 -12.23
C LEU A 495 35.40 -13.95 -13.03
N GLY A 496 36.56 -13.96 -12.37
CA GLY A 496 37.87 -13.99 -13.03
C GLY A 496 38.26 -12.68 -13.72
N ILE A 497 37.60 -11.56 -13.40
CA ILE A 497 37.84 -10.25 -14.02
C ILE A 497 38.90 -9.50 -13.21
N PRO A 498 40.00 -9.02 -13.84
CA PRO A 498 41.08 -8.33 -13.13
C PRO A 498 40.63 -6.94 -12.66
N GLY A 499 41.19 -6.46 -11.54
CA GLY A 499 40.87 -5.16 -11.00
C GLY A 499 41.57 -4.85 -9.68
N PRO A 500 41.58 -3.59 -9.25
CA PRO A 500 42.21 -3.16 -8.01
C PRO A 500 41.51 -3.78 -6.81
N ARG A 501 42.25 -4.04 -5.73
CA ARG A 501 41.65 -4.45 -4.46
C ARG A 501 40.79 -3.28 -3.94
N PRO A 502 39.47 -3.48 -3.78
CA PRO A 502 38.59 -2.43 -3.30
C PRO A 502 38.84 -2.15 -1.82
N ILE A 503 38.76 -0.88 -1.44
CA ILE A 503 38.73 -0.49 -0.03
C ILE A 503 37.35 -0.88 0.51
N PRO A 504 37.24 -1.55 1.68
CA PRO A 504 35.96 -1.92 2.26
C PRO A 504 34.99 -0.73 2.29
N PHE A 505 33.74 -0.97 1.85
CA PHE A 505 32.64 0.00 1.72
C PHE A 505 32.82 1.14 0.70
N LEU A 506 34.06 1.57 0.43
CA LEU A 506 34.36 2.71 -0.44
C LEU A 506 34.76 2.32 -1.86
N GLY A 507 35.14 1.07 -2.10
CA GLY A 507 35.59 0.60 -3.40
C GLY A 507 36.83 1.36 -3.89
N ILE A 508 36.74 1.97 -5.07
CA ILE A 508 37.80 2.78 -5.66
C ILE A 508 37.59 4.29 -5.48
N LEU A 509 36.51 4.74 -4.83
CA LEU A 509 36.14 6.16 -4.74
C LEU A 509 37.29 7.07 -4.27
N PRO A 510 38.13 6.70 -3.27
CA PRO A 510 39.24 7.54 -2.85
C PRO A 510 40.30 7.77 -3.93
N ARG A 511 40.43 6.86 -4.91
CA ARG A 511 41.35 7.02 -6.03
C ARG A 511 40.92 8.15 -6.96
N TYR A 512 39.62 8.48 -7.03
CA TYR A 512 39.13 9.56 -7.88
C TYR A 512 39.59 10.96 -7.46
N LYS A 513 40.24 11.12 -6.29
CA LYS A 513 40.90 12.37 -5.91
C LYS A 513 41.94 12.86 -6.92
N GLN A 514 42.57 11.96 -7.68
CA GLN A 514 43.53 12.34 -8.74
C GLN A 514 42.86 12.66 -10.09
N GLY A 515 41.52 12.63 -10.15
CA GLY A 515 40.71 12.79 -11.37
C GLY A 515 40.29 11.45 -11.98
N LEU A 516 39.08 11.43 -12.56
CA LEU A 516 38.48 10.25 -13.22
C LEU A 516 39.35 9.72 -14.35
N ALA A 517 39.71 10.59 -15.31
CA ALA A 517 40.48 10.20 -16.50
C ALA A 517 41.86 9.60 -16.15
N LYS A 518 42.57 10.20 -15.18
CA LYS A 518 43.87 9.70 -14.73
C LYS A 518 43.74 8.34 -14.04
N THR A 519 42.68 8.17 -13.24
CA THR A 519 42.37 6.90 -12.57
C THR A 519 42.04 5.80 -13.59
N ASP A 520 41.17 6.08 -14.56
CA ASP A 520 40.78 5.10 -15.58
C ASP A 520 41.99 4.67 -16.43
N LEU A 521 42.86 5.62 -16.79
CA LEU A 521 44.09 5.34 -17.54
C LEU A 521 45.08 4.47 -16.74
N GLU A 522 45.25 4.74 -15.44
CA GLU A 522 46.06 3.89 -14.55
C GLU A 522 45.48 2.47 -14.47
N LEU A 523 44.16 2.35 -14.33
CA LEU A 523 43.48 1.06 -14.21
C LEU A 523 43.62 0.23 -15.48
N VAL A 524 43.37 0.82 -16.66
CA VAL A 524 43.49 0.12 -17.94
C VAL A 524 44.94 -0.30 -18.21
N ASN A 525 45.92 0.57 -17.93
CA ASN A 525 47.32 0.25 -18.12
C ASN A 525 47.83 -0.85 -17.17
N THR A 526 47.22 -0.98 -15.99
CA THR A 526 47.63 -1.95 -14.97
C THR A 526 46.93 -3.30 -15.09
N TYR A 527 45.62 -3.29 -15.37
CA TYR A 527 44.77 -4.49 -15.32
C TYR A 527 44.29 -4.96 -16.71
N GLY A 528 44.57 -4.20 -17.77
CA GLY A 528 44.20 -4.52 -19.14
C GLY A 528 42.90 -3.84 -19.58
N SER A 529 42.38 -4.27 -20.74
CA SER A 529 41.26 -3.61 -21.41
C SER A 529 39.87 -3.86 -20.79
N VAL A 530 39.77 -4.77 -19.81
CA VAL A 530 38.53 -5.08 -19.09
C VAL A 530 38.84 -5.14 -17.60
N VAL A 531 38.30 -4.19 -16.85
CA VAL A 531 38.64 -4.00 -15.44
C VAL A 531 37.38 -3.97 -14.57
N GLY A 532 37.35 -4.82 -13.54
CA GLY A 532 36.28 -4.82 -12.54
C GLY A 532 36.57 -3.82 -11.42
N ILE A 533 35.70 -2.84 -11.25
CA ILE A 533 35.82 -1.80 -10.21
C ILE A 533 34.56 -1.74 -9.33
N TYR A 534 34.65 -1.03 -8.21
CA TYR A 534 33.54 -0.81 -7.29
C TYR A 534 33.38 0.68 -6.96
N HIS A 535 32.19 1.23 -7.21
CA HIS A 535 31.79 2.56 -6.75
C HIS A 535 31.00 2.40 -5.45
N GLY A 536 31.69 2.49 -4.31
CA GLY A 536 31.11 2.07 -3.03
C GLY A 536 30.70 0.60 -3.10
N HIS A 537 29.39 0.33 -3.03
CA HIS A 537 28.82 -1.01 -3.17
C HIS A 537 28.39 -1.37 -4.61
N LEU A 538 28.51 -0.48 -5.60
CA LEU A 538 28.08 -0.79 -6.96
C LEU A 538 29.23 -1.43 -7.76
N PRO A 539 29.14 -2.70 -8.19
CA PRO A 539 30.11 -3.26 -9.12
C PRO A 539 29.95 -2.63 -10.50
N VAL A 540 31.04 -2.11 -11.06
CA VAL A 540 31.09 -1.51 -12.41
C VAL A 540 32.17 -2.20 -13.23
N LEU A 541 31.82 -2.57 -14.46
CA LEU A 541 32.76 -3.13 -15.44
C LEU A 541 33.27 -1.99 -16.33
N LEU A 542 34.55 -1.66 -16.21
CA LEU A 542 35.23 -0.72 -17.08
C LEU A 542 35.75 -1.48 -18.31
N VAL A 543 35.28 -1.10 -19.50
CA VAL A 543 35.63 -1.76 -20.76
C VAL A 543 36.25 -0.74 -21.70
N SER A 544 37.48 -1.02 -22.14
CA SER A 544 38.20 -0.25 -23.16
C SER A 544 38.56 -1.10 -24.39
N ASP A 545 38.09 -2.35 -24.45
CA ASP A 545 38.21 -3.21 -25.62
C ASP A 545 37.17 -2.82 -26.70
N PRO A 546 37.56 -2.44 -27.92
CA PRO A 546 36.63 -1.94 -28.94
C PRO A 546 35.56 -2.95 -29.38
N GLU A 547 35.91 -4.24 -29.45
CA GLU A 547 34.95 -5.28 -29.86
C GLU A 547 33.93 -5.53 -28.75
N MET A 548 34.35 -5.55 -27.50
CA MET A 548 33.44 -5.67 -26.35
C MET A 548 32.55 -4.44 -26.20
N VAL A 549 33.07 -3.22 -26.43
CA VAL A 549 32.27 -1.99 -26.46
C VAL A 549 31.19 -2.08 -27.54
N LYS A 550 31.54 -2.56 -28.74
CA LYS A 550 30.59 -2.77 -29.84
C LYS A 550 29.54 -3.84 -29.51
N GLU A 551 29.94 -4.93 -28.86
CA GLU A 551 29.02 -5.98 -28.41
C GLU A 551 27.99 -5.42 -27.43
N ILE A 552 28.45 -4.76 -26.35
CA ILE A 552 27.60 -4.28 -25.25
C ILE A 552 26.70 -3.12 -25.70
N PHE A 553 27.27 -2.10 -26.33
CA PHE A 553 26.56 -0.83 -26.58
C PHE A 553 25.87 -0.76 -27.95
N ILE A 554 26.13 -1.71 -28.86
CA ILE A 554 25.46 -1.75 -30.18
C ILE A 554 24.61 -3.00 -30.33
N LYS A 555 25.21 -4.20 -30.24
CA LYS A 555 24.47 -5.45 -30.47
C LYS A 555 23.49 -5.76 -29.33
N GLU A 556 23.94 -5.59 -28.09
CA GLU A 556 23.17 -5.85 -26.88
C GLU A 556 22.50 -4.60 -26.29
N PHE A 557 22.36 -3.53 -27.08
CA PHE A 557 21.87 -2.24 -26.61
C PHE A 557 20.51 -2.33 -25.87
N SER A 558 19.63 -3.25 -26.29
CA SER A 558 18.33 -3.49 -25.63
C SER A 558 18.44 -3.87 -24.15
N ASN A 559 19.58 -4.44 -23.73
CA ASN A 559 19.86 -4.81 -22.34
C ASN A 559 20.53 -3.67 -21.55
N TYR A 560 21.05 -2.64 -22.22
CA TYR A 560 21.82 -1.54 -21.63
C TYR A 560 21.26 -0.15 -21.99
N THR A 561 19.93 0.00 -22.01
CA THR A 561 19.26 1.25 -22.42
C THR A 561 19.32 2.37 -21.38
N ASN A 562 19.55 2.03 -20.11
CA ASN A 562 19.42 2.95 -18.98
C ASN A 562 20.78 3.41 -18.46
N ARG A 563 20.86 4.70 -18.10
CA ARG A 563 22.04 5.26 -17.44
C ARG A 563 21.91 5.06 -15.92
N PRO A 564 22.96 4.57 -15.23
CA PRO A 564 22.95 4.50 -13.78
C PRO A 564 22.94 5.92 -13.21
N VAL A 565 22.04 6.19 -12.27
CA VAL A 565 21.96 7.48 -11.58
C VAL A 565 22.29 7.20 -10.11
N PRO A 566 23.43 7.69 -9.59
CA PRO A 566 23.92 7.32 -8.27
C PRO A 566 23.08 7.90 -7.12
N PHE A 567 22.22 8.88 -7.39
CA PHE A 567 21.39 9.55 -6.39
C PHE A 567 19.93 9.66 -6.87
N LYS A 568 19.01 9.80 -5.90
CA LYS A 568 17.59 10.02 -6.18
C LYS A 568 17.43 11.44 -6.75
N MET A 569 17.08 11.53 -8.04
CA MET A 569 16.81 12.82 -8.68
C MET A 569 15.44 13.35 -8.27
N ASP A 570 15.29 14.67 -8.34
CA ASP A 570 13.99 15.34 -8.23
C ASP A 570 13.05 14.91 -9.38
N GLU A 571 11.76 15.13 -9.19
CA GLU A 571 10.71 14.68 -10.10
C GLU A 571 10.85 15.27 -11.50
N HIS A 572 11.38 16.49 -11.66
CA HIS A 572 11.55 17.14 -12.96
C HIS A 572 12.75 16.59 -13.73
N SER A 573 13.86 16.33 -13.04
CA SER A 573 15.07 15.79 -13.66
C SER A 573 14.92 14.37 -14.20
N ALA A 574 13.89 13.62 -13.78
CA ALA A 574 13.58 12.29 -14.30
C ALA A 574 13.08 12.29 -15.77
N PHE A 575 12.65 13.46 -16.28
CA PHE A 575 12.12 13.62 -17.65
C PHE A 575 13.15 14.13 -18.66
N SER A 576 14.42 14.31 -18.28
CA SER A 576 15.48 14.73 -19.21
C SER A 576 15.93 13.58 -20.12
N VAL A 577 16.29 13.87 -21.37
CA VAL A 577 16.81 12.86 -22.32
C VAL A 577 18.09 12.17 -21.81
N GLY A 578 18.82 12.80 -20.89
CA GLY A 578 20.04 12.26 -20.29
C GLY A 578 19.81 11.28 -19.12
N THR A 579 18.59 11.20 -18.59
CA THR A 579 18.26 10.48 -17.34
C THR A 579 16.99 9.63 -17.43
N ALA A 580 16.11 9.94 -18.40
CA ALA A 580 14.94 9.16 -18.72
C ALA A 580 15.30 7.68 -18.96
N LYS A 581 14.37 6.79 -18.63
CA LYS A 581 14.57 5.34 -18.72
C LYS A 581 13.62 4.71 -19.73
N ASP A 582 14.04 3.58 -20.28
CA ASP A 582 13.23 2.65 -21.06
C ASP A 582 12.42 3.32 -22.19
N ASN A 583 11.12 3.05 -22.26
CA ASN A 583 10.22 3.57 -23.29
C ASN A 583 10.08 5.10 -23.24
N HIS A 584 10.27 5.71 -22.08
CA HIS A 584 10.23 7.15 -21.95
C HIS A 584 11.45 7.80 -22.63
N TRP A 585 12.65 7.24 -22.42
CA TRP A 585 13.84 7.66 -23.15
C TRP A 585 13.68 7.46 -24.67
N LYS A 586 13.15 6.30 -25.10
CA LYS A 586 12.92 6.03 -26.53
C LYS A 586 12.01 7.09 -27.16
N PHE A 587 10.90 7.42 -26.48
CA PHE A 587 10.00 8.47 -26.89
C PHE A 587 10.73 9.82 -27.02
N LEU A 588 11.38 10.31 -25.96
CA LEU A 588 12.10 11.58 -25.97
C LEU A 588 13.18 11.63 -27.07
N ARG A 589 13.97 10.55 -27.20
CA ARG A 589 15.04 10.46 -28.21
C ARG A 589 14.48 10.50 -29.62
N SER A 590 13.38 9.80 -29.90
CA SER A 590 12.72 9.80 -31.21
C SER A 590 12.14 11.17 -31.58
N THR A 591 11.64 11.91 -30.58
CA THR A 591 11.05 13.24 -30.78
C THR A 591 12.12 14.32 -30.99
N ILE A 592 13.23 14.27 -30.23
CA ILE A 592 14.26 15.32 -30.25
C ILE A 592 15.28 15.10 -31.37
N SER A 593 15.69 13.85 -31.68
CA SER A 593 16.78 13.61 -32.66
C SER A 593 16.59 14.28 -34.04
N PRO A 594 15.37 14.39 -34.61
CA PRO A 594 15.16 15.08 -35.88
C PRO A 594 15.57 16.57 -35.89
N THR A 595 15.64 17.25 -34.73
CA THR A 595 16.10 18.65 -34.65
C THR A 595 17.58 18.80 -35.01
N PHE A 596 18.35 17.73 -34.90
CA PHE A 596 19.77 17.66 -35.26
C PHE A 596 20.01 17.13 -36.68
N SER A 597 18.96 17.03 -37.51
CA SER A 597 19.12 16.66 -38.92
C SER A 597 19.92 17.72 -39.69
N SER A 598 20.62 17.30 -40.74
CA SER A 598 21.46 18.18 -41.56
C SER A 598 20.69 19.40 -42.11
N GLY A 599 19.40 19.22 -42.44
CA GLY A 599 18.53 20.32 -42.88
C GLY A 599 18.23 21.34 -41.79
N LYS A 600 17.99 20.90 -40.54
CA LYS A 600 17.74 21.80 -39.40
C LYS A 600 19.02 22.49 -38.93
N LEU A 601 20.15 21.78 -38.93
CA LEU A 601 21.46 22.36 -38.60
C LEU A 601 21.86 23.47 -39.58
N LYS A 602 21.58 23.34 -40.88
CA LYS A 602 21.81 24.40 -41.88
C LYS A 602 21.11 25.72 -41.52
N LEU A 603 19.94 25.67 -40.89
CA LEU A 603 19.21 26.87 -40.46
C LEU A 603 19.91 27.59 -39.30
N MET A 604 20.73 26.89 -38.52
CA MET A 604 21.49 27.45 -37.39
C MET A 604 22.82 28.08 -37.81
N VAL A 605 23.36 27.71 -38.99
CA VAL A 605 24.68 28.16 -39.47
C VAL A 605 24.85 29.68 -39.45
N PRO A 606 23.90 30.51 -39.94
CA PRO A 606 24.10 31.97 -39.93
C PRO A 606 24.26 32.54 -38.51
N LYS A 607 23.54 31.98 -37.53
CA LYS A 607 23.66 32.38 -36.11
C LYS A 607 25.03 32.01 -35.54
N ILE A 608 25.50 30.80 -35.84
CA ILE A 608 26.83 30.33 -35.43
C ILE A 608 27.93 31.18 -36.07
N GLN A 609 27.83 31.48 -37.37
CA GLN A 609 28.79 32.34 -38.08
C GLN A 609 28.90 33.72 -37.42
N ARG A 610 27.78 34.33 -37.02
CA ARG A 610 27.79 35.60 -36.30
C ARG A 610 28.52 35.48 -34.96
N CYS A 611 28.26 34.44 -34.17
CA CYS A 611 29.00 34.19 -32.92
C CYS A 611 30.50 34.02 -33.17
N CYS A 612 30.90 33.36 -34.27
CA CYS A 612 32.31 33.20 -34.65
C CYS A 612 32.95 34.52 -35.05
N THR A 613 32.23 35.39 -35.77
CA THR A 613 32.74 36.73 -36.11
C THR A 613 33.02 37.54 -34.85
N ASN A 614 32.07 37.54 -33.89
CA ASN A 614 32.24 38.24 -32.60
C ASN A 614 33.45 37.68 -31.82
N LEU A 615 33.61 36.35 -31.78
CA LEU A 615 34.76 35.70 -31.15
C LEU A 615 36.08 36.22 -31.73
N VAL A 616 36.20 36.23 -33.06
CA VAL A 616 37.41 36.69 -33.76
C VAL A 616 37.67 38.18 -33.52
N GLU A 617 36.63 39.01 -33.49
CA GLU A 617 36.76 40.43 -33.18
C GLU A 617 37.22 40.67 -31.74
N ASN A 618 36.69 39.93 -30.77
CA ASN A 618 37.06 40.05 -29.36
C ASN A 618 38.50 39.65 -29.11
N ILE A 619 38.95 38.54 -29.72
CA ILE A 619 40.35 38.13 -29.66
C ILE A 619 41.26 39.20 -30.32
N LYS A 620 40.86 39.79 -31.45
CA LYS A 620 41.62 40.87 -32.10
C LYS A 620 41.71 42.13 -31.23
N GLN A 621 40.65 42.47 -30.49
CA GLN A 621 40.65 43.63 -29.60
C GLN A 621 41.58 43.41 -28.40
N GLN A 622 41.48 42.27 -27.73
CA GLN A 622 42.36 41.93 -26.59
C GLN A 622 43.83 41.82 -27.04
N SER A 623 44.07 41.27 -28.23
CA SER A 623 45.42 41.21 -28.82
C SER A 623 46.02 42.60 -29.07
N LYS A 624 45.23 43.61 -29.45
CA LYS A 624 45.71 44.99 -29.65
C LYS A 624 46.06 45.70 -28.34
N GLN A 625 45.45 45.30 -27.23
CA GLN A 625 45.70 45.86 -25.90
C GLN A 625 46.95 45.25 -25.24
N GLY A 626 47.56 44.23 -25.86
CA GLY A 626 48.75 43.54 -25.33
C GLY A 626 48.45 42.67 -24.10
N GLU A 627 47.18 42.40 -23.83
CA GLU A 627 46.72 41.65 -22.67
C GLU A 627 46.83 40.14 -22.88
N GLN A 628 47.07 39.39 -21.80
CA GLN A 628 46.97 37.93 -21.83
C GLN A 628 45.51 37.52 -21.99
N VAL A 629 45.21 36.69 -22.98
CA VAL A 629 43.84 36.23 -23.28
C VAL A 629 43.55 34.93 -22.55
N ASP A 630 42.52 34.92 -21.70
CA ASP A 630 41.98 33.67 -21.14
C ASP A 630 41.11 32.96 -22.20
N MET A 631 41.74 32.04 -22.93
CA MET A 631 41.06 31.27 -23.96
C MET A 631 39.93 30.39 -23.42
N LYS A 632 39.94 30.02 -22.12
CA LYS A 632 38.85 29.25 -21.53
C LYS A 632 37.58 30.10 -21.45
N GLY A 633 37.65 31.26 -20.80
CA GLY A 633 36.51 32.16 -20.69
C GLY A 633 35.99 32.66 -22.06
N VAL A 634 36.89 32.93 -22.99
CA VAL A 634 36.53 33.35 -24.36
C VAL A 634 35.78 32.24 -25.11
N CYS A 635 36.22 30.99 -25.03
CA CYS A 635 35.52 29.87 -25.66
C CYS A 635 34.19 29.51 -24.95
N GLU A 636 34.12 29.68 -23.63
CA GLU A 636 32.88 29.49 -22.85
C GLU A 636 31.80 30.48 -23.27
N THR A 637 32.12 31.78 -23.31
CA THR A 637 31.19 32.83 -23.75
C THR A 637 30.74 32.65 -25.20
N PHE A 638 31.64 32.29 -26.11
CA PHE A 638 31.27 31.91 -27.47
C PHE A 638 30.26 30.74 -27.51
N THR A 639 30.52 29.68 -26.75
CA THR A 639 29.65 28.50 -26.69
C THR A 639 28.27 28.85 -26.15
N MET A 640 28.23 29.71 -25.12
CA MET A 640 26.99 30.21 -24.54
C MET A 640 26.17 31.02 -25.54
N ASP A 641 26.79 31.92 -26.31
CA ASP A 641 26.10 32.67 -27.37
C ASP A 641 25.55 31.77 -28.47
N VAL A 642 26.31 30.73 -28.85
CA VAL A 642 25.85 29.75 -29.82
C VAL A 642 24.62 29.00 -29.31
N ILE A 643 24.64 28.51 -28.07
CA ILE A 643 23.51 27.80 -27.46
C ILE A 643 22.30 28.73 -27.31
N ALA A 644 22.49 29.93 -26.77
CA ALA A 644 21.41 30.90 -26.59
C ALA A 644 20.74 31.24 -27.93
N SER A 645 21.53 31.50 -28.97
CA SER A 645 21.01 31.92 -30.27
C SER A 645 20.33 30.78 -31.03
N THR A 646 20.88 29.56 -30.95
CA THR A 646 20.42 28.41 -31.76
C THR A 646 19.38 27.54 -31.07
N ALA A 647 19.50 27.31 -29.76
CA ALA A 647 18.58 26.48 -29.00
C ALA A 647 17.41 27.28 -28.40
N PHE A 648 17.67 28.51 -27.94
CA PHE A 648 16.66 29.35 -27.29
C PHE A 648 16.17 30.50 -28.15
N GLY A 649 16.86 30.80 -29.26
CA GLY A 649 16.51 31.92 -30.14
C GLY A 649 16.88 33.30 -29.56
N ILE A 650 17.64 33.36 -28.48
CA ILE A 650 17.98 34.58 -27.73
C ILE A 650 19.39 35.04 -28.09
N ASP A 651 19.58 36.35 -28.18
CA ASP A 651 20.90 36.94 -28.38
C ASP A 651 21.44 37.54 -27.07
N VAL A 652 22.36 36.84 -26.42
CA VAL A 652 22.87 37.19 -25.09
C VAL A 652 24.11 38.08 -25.18
N ASN A 653 24.85 38.00 -26.30
CA ASN A 653 26.09 38.75 -26.54
C ASN A 653 27.11 38.63 -25.39
N SER A 654 27.15 37.45 -24.78
CA SER A 654 27.94 37.13 -23.58
C SER A 654 29.45 37.31 -23.77
N GLN A 655 29.91 37.28 -25.02
CA GLN A 655 31.30 37.55 -25.40
C GLN A 655 31.72 39.01 -25.20
N ASN A 656 30.78 39.96 -25.28
CA ASN A 656 31.01 41.39 -25.06
C ASN A 656 30.48 41.88 -23.70
N GLU A 657 29.51 41.17 -23.15
CA GLU A 657 28.86 41.49 -21.88
C GLU A 657 29.03 40.34 -20.87
N PRO A 658 30.23 40.19 -20.27
CA PRO A 658 30.59 39.03 -19.44
C PRO A 658 29.82 38.94 -18.11
N ASN A 659 29.07 39.98 -17.75
CA ASN A 659 28.21 40.07 -16.57
C ASN A 659 26.71 40.01 -16.92
N ASN A 660 26.34 39.61 -18.14
CA ASN A 660 24.94 39.45 -18.52
C ASN A 660 24.22 38.51 -17.53
N GLN A 661 23.01 38.89 -17.12
CA GLN A 661 22.15 38.14 -16.20
C GLN A 661 22.02 36.66 -16.56
N PHE A 662 21.98 36.31 -17.85
CA PHE A 662 21.93 34.93 -18.33
C PHE A 662 23.20 34.13 -17.96
N LEU A 663 24.39 34.72 -18.13
CA LEU A 663 25.66 34.11 -17.71
C LEU A 663 25.79 34.00 -16.19
N CYS A 664 25.40 35.05 -15.46
CA CYS A 664 25.52 35.08 -14.00
C CYS A 664 24.67 34.00 -13.33
N GLN A 665 23.47 33.72 -13.85
CA GLN A 665 22.61 32.64 -13.34
C GLN A 665 23.18 31.24 -13.64
N ILE A 666 23.92 31.07 -14.74
CA ILE A 666 24.53 29.79 -15.12
C ILE A 666 25.85 29.55 -14.37
N ARG A 667 26.68 30.58 -14.16
CA ARG A 667 27.92 30.47 -13.36
C ARG A 667 27.64 30.18 -11.88
N LEU A 668 26.51 30.64 -11.34
CA LEU A 668 26.05 30.29 -9.99
C LEU A 668 25.68 28.80 -9.83
N SER A 669 25.56 28.07 -10.94
CA SER A 669 25.33 26.61 -10.97
C SER A 669 26.58 25.79 -11.30
N ASP A 670 27.76 26.41 -11.44
CA ASP A 670 29.01 25.67 -11.57
C ASP A 670 29.33 24.90 -10.28
N VAL A 671 29.65 23.62 -10.48
CA VAL A 671 29.92 22.61 -9.45
C VAL A 671 31.06 23.07 -8.56
N PRO A 672 30.92 23.08 -7.22
CA PRO A 672 32.09 23.27 -6.40
C PRO A 672 32.96 22.00 -6.48
N ASP A 673 34.26 22.09 -6.20
CA ASP A 673 35.18 20.96 -6.38
C ASP A 673 34.71 19.67 -5.65
N PHE A 674 35.32 18.52 -5.97
CA PHE A 674 34.91 17.23 -5.39
C PHE A 674 35.00 17.22 -3.85
N GLU A 675 35.85 18.05 -3.24
CA GLU A 675 35.91 18.20 -1.78
C GLU A 675 34.69 18.94 -1.22
N THR A 676 34.23 19.97 -1.92
CA THR A 676 33.03 20.72 -1.56
C THR A 676 31.75 19.92 -1.83
N PHE A 677 31.72 19.10 -2.89
CA PHE A 677 30.61 18.16 -3.14
C PHE A 677 30.44 17.15 -1.99
N VAL A 678 31.54 16.62 -1.45
CA VAL A 678 31.50 15.70 -0.30
C VAL A 678 31.12 16.46 0.98
N HIS A 679 31.61 17.68 1.16
CA HIS A 679 31.31 18.52 2.33
C HIS A 679 29.84 18.93 2.39
N ASP A 680 29.26 19.42 1.29
CA ASP A 680 27.87 19.90 1.24
C ASP A 680 26.86 18.74 1.32
N THR A 681 27.22 17.55 0.80
CA THR A 681 26.36 16.35 0.88
C THR A 681 26.25 15.80 2.31
N LEU A 682 27.22 16.10 3.19
CA LEU A 682 27.21 15.63 4.58
C LEU A 682 26.56 16.62 5.54
N HIS A 683 26.29 17.87 5.13
CA HIS A 683 25.89 18.92 6.07
C HIS A 683 24.57 19.67 5.83
N GLU A 684 23.84 19.53 4.72
CA GLU A 684 22.50 20.15 4.61
C GLU A 684 21.46 19.33 3.82
N GLU A 685 20.23 19.27 4.36
CA GLU A 685 19.01 18.94 3.63
C GLU A 685 18.72 20.05 2.59
N GLY A 686 19.35 19.97 1.41
CA GLY A 686 19.19 20.97 0.35
C GLY A 686 19.19 20.34 -1.03
N SER A 687 18.06 20.47 -1.74
CA SER A 687 17.85 20.11 -3.15
C SER A 687 19.09 20.21 -4.03
N CYS A 688 19.42 19.15 -4.78
CA CYS A 688 20.42 19.18 -5.86
C CYS A 688 20.14 20.35 -6.82
N ARG A 689 20.89 21.46 -6.69
CA ARG A 689 20.80 22.66 -7.55
C ARG A 689 21.43 22.47 -8.95
N PHE A 690 21.47 21.25 -9.46
CA PHE A 690 22.25 20.92 -10.65
C PHE A 690 21.47 20.98 -11.97
N PHE A 691 20.13 21.07 -11.94
CA PHE A 691 19.31 21.01 -13.16
C PHE A 691 18.14 22.02 -13.18
N GLN A 692 18.25 23.13 -12.44
CA GLN A 692 17.19 24.16 -12.36
C GLN A 692 17.27 25.28 -13.43
N ILE A 693 17.96 25.06 -14.56
CA ILE A 693 18.09 26.10 -15.60
C ILE A 693 16.88 26.13 -16.56
N GLY A 694 16.16 25.02 -16.73
CA GLY A 694 15.00 24.97 -17.64
C GLY A 694 13.73 25.66 -17.11
N CYS A 695 13.51 25.68 -15.79
CA CYS A 695 12.28 26.19 -15.19
C CYS A 695 12.34 27.67 -14.75
N ARG A 696 13.53 28.26 -14.58
CA ARG A 696 13.63 29.67 -14.14
C ARG A 696 13.57 30.69 -15.29
N VAL A 697 13.76 30.27 -16.54
CA VAL A 697 13.70 31.17 -17.72
C VAL A 697 12.28 31.29 -18.29
N CYS A 698 11.39 30.33 -18.00
CA CYS A 698 10.01 30.34 -18.49
C CYS A 698 9.02 30.40 -17.32
N ASN A 699 8.61 31.60 -16.93
CA ASN A 699 7.46 31.76 -16.03
C ASN A 699 6.18 31.53 -16.85
N TRP A 700 5.47 30.43 -16.59
CA TRP A 700 4.14 30.20 -17.16
C TRP A 700 3.10 30.90 -16.28
N THR A 701 2.57 32.03 -16.74
CA THR A 701 1.43 32.70 -16.11
C THR A 701 0.16 32.49 -16.94
N LYS A 702 -0.92 32.06 -16.27
CA LYS A 702 -2.24 31.88 -16.87
C LYS A 702 -2.99 33.20 -16.85
N GLU A 703 -2.98 33.95 -17.95
CA GLU A 703 -3.95 35.04 -18.17
C GLU A 703 -4.92 34.66 -19.29
N LYS A 704 -6.22 34.75 -18.99
CA LYS A 704 -7.33 34.68 -19.95
C LYS A 704 -7.28 33.53 -20.97
N GLY A 705 -6.98 32.31 -20.50
CA GLY A 705 -7.23 31.10 -21.29
C GLY A 705 -6.31 30.88 -22.49
N GLN A 706 -5.22 31.63 -22.63
CA GLN A 706 -4.12 31.30 -23.53
C GLN A 706 -2.83 31.17 -22.73
N GLU A 707 -2.15 30.05 -22.92
CA GLU A 707 -0.81 29.84 -22.37
C GLU A 707 0.20 30.61 -23.24
N VAL A 708 0.78 31.68 -22.69
CA VAL A 708 1.81 32.48 -23.37
C VAL A 708 3.12 32.33 -22.59
N CYS A 709 4.12 31.71 -23.21
CA CYS A 709 5.47 31.63 -22.66
C CYS A 709 6.14 32.99 -22.81
N THR A 710 6.41 33.69 -21.70
CA THR A 710 7.14 34.96 -21.72
C THR A 710 8.57 34.68 -21.26
N ILE A 711 9.55 34.91 -22.14
CA ILE A 711 10.98 34.74 -21.87
C ILE A 711 11.48 36.05 -21.23
N PHE A 712 12.07 35.97 -20.04
CA PHE A 712 12.78 37.10 -19.41
C PHE A 712 14.28 36.95 -19.56
#